data_AF-A0A9D6RFT2-F1
#
_entry.id   AF-A0A9D6RFT2-F1
#
_cell.length_a   1.000
_cell.length_b   1.000
_cell.length_c   1.000
_cell.angle_alpha   90.00
_cell.angle_beta   90.00
_cell.angle_gamma   90.00
#
_symmetry.space_group_name_H-M   'P 1'
#
loop_
_entity.id
_entity.type
_entity.pdbx_description
1 polymer ?
#
loop_
_entity_poly.entity_id
_entity_poly.type
_entity_poly.pdbx_seq_one_letter_code
_entity_poly.pdbx_strand_id
1 'polypeptide(L)'
;MRVFLRFLAELLFRFTAHRAEVLRAPGPVLLIPNHTSWLDWLFLGVCLEPDWRFVVSSVTAQTSWFHRKIMLNRRTFPIDTTSPYAVKRMAEHLMKGGRLVLFAEGRLSRTGTLMKLFEGTGFLLDKTQATVITAYIRGADRLVTSPNPNRKLLLPRVSIHFSEALHPPRGVDASASAARTRLTDWLRDQMVRQQFEVECLMGPSTVLEAVVASAGVHGGKVVMQDITQSLTLRRVLAGADLLAQELAALLGGSPERIGVLLPNVNATPIVILALWSLGKAPALLNFSTGIPIMKVCSELAGLREIITSRAFLTKARLELKPLQDAGLRLIFVEDLRERVTSLKRLAALARVALNPRSVIRTPQSADRTAVVLFTSGSEGVPKGVALSQSNLMSNIRQLLSICDLTDEDRIFNCLPLFHSFGLTIGALLPLVRGFYVFLYPSPLHYRVVPAALYDRDCTVLLSTNTFLNGYGRKAHFYDFRSLRYLFAGAEKIQQSTFELWKRKFGVRILEGYGATECSPCLAINTPMISSYGTVGRFLPCIEHRIEPVEGVSVGGRLLVKGPNIMQGYLNADANQAFRARDGWYDTGDIVSVDDGGFVTILGRLKRFAKVSGEMVSLTAVEEALAGAFPQYGLRCQVAVVTLPDADKGERLVAVINEARLGVDEIRAAVRARGLSNLCAPREARFLREIPKLGTGKVNHRELERWVRETPQPPPAS
;
A
#
# COMPACT_ATOMS: atom_id res chain seq x y z
N MET A 1 -40.78 7.09 20.72
CA MET A 1 -39.49 7.78 20.45
C MET A 1 -38.54 6.95 19.58
N ARG A 2 -38.06 5.77 20.01
CA ARG A 2 -37.08 4.95 19.24
C ARG A 2 -37.53 4.62 17.81
N VAL A 3 -38.76 4.14 17.63
CA VAL A 3 -39.33 3.80 16.31
C VAL A 3 -39.38 5.02 15.39
N PHE A 4 -39.82 6.17 15.91
CA PHE A 4 -39.87 7.42 15.17
C PHE A 4 -38.47 7.91 14.75
N LEU A 5 -37.48 7.89 15.66
CA LEU A 5 -36.10 8.26 15.33
C LEU A 5 -35.48 7.31 14.29
N ARG A 6 -35.82 6.02 14.34
CA ARG A 6 -35.40 5.04 13.34
C ARG A 6 -36.00 5.36 11.97
N PHE A 7 -37.29 5.63 11.91
CA PHE A 7 -37.98 6.05 10.69
C PHE A 7 -37.35 7.30 10.07
N LEU A 8 -37.03 8.32 10.89
CA LEU A 8 -36.34 9.52 10.42
C LEU A 8 -34.94 9.21 9.89
N ALA A 9 -34.17 8.33 10.56
CA ALA A 9 -32.86 7.93 10.08
C ALA A 9 -32.94 7.18 8.73
N GLU A 10 -33.93 6.29 8.58
CA GLU A 10 -34.20 5.54 7.36
C GLU A 10 -34.61 6.48 6.20
N LEU A 11 -35.47 7.47 6.47
CA LEU A 11 -35.91 8.44 5.47
C LEU A 11 -34.79 9.40 5.03
N LEU A 12 -34.11 10.03 6.00
CA LEU A 12 -33.16 11.11 5.73
C LEU A 12 -31.79 10.58 5.28
N PHE A 13 -31.32 9.50 5.89
CA PHE A 13 -29.97 8.97 5.66
C PHE A 13 -29.97 7.60 4.97
N ARG A 14 -31.14 7.09 4.54
CA ARG A 14 -31.27 5.72 3.99
C ARG A 14 -30.60 4.71 4.93
N PHE A 15 -30.82 4.93 6.22
CA PHE A 15 -30.14 4.22 7.28
C PHE A 15 -30.42 2.72 7.22
N THR A 16 -29.37 1.91 7.39
CA THR A 16 -29.45 0.45 7.46
C THR A 16 -28.58 -0.08 8.57
N ALA A 17 -29.00 -1.17 9.20
CA ALA A 17 -28.24 -1.85 10.25
C ALA A 17 -28.09 -3.33 9.89
N HIS A 18 -26.86 -3.81 9.88
CA HIS A 18 -26.50 -5.17 9.51
C HIS A 18 -26.01 -5.94 10.73
N ARG A 19 -26.46 -7.18 10.86
CA ARG A 19 -26.15 -8.08 11.99
C ARG A 19 -26.58 -7.57 13.37
N ALA A 20 -27.69 -6.83 13.45
CA ALA A 20 -28.14 -6.24 14.71
C ALA A 20 -28.61 -7.28 15.75
N GLU A 21 -28.87 -8.52 15.34
CA GLU A 21 -29.24 -9.64 16.22
C GLU A 21 -28.17 -9.96 17.27
N VAL A 22 -26.88 -9.72 16.97
CA VAL A 22 -25.77 -9.94 17.90
C VAL A 22 -25.86 -9.05 19.15
N LEU A 23 -26.58 -7.92 19.08
CA LEU A 23 -26.79 -7.00 20.20
C LEU A 23 -27.61 -7.62 21.34
N ARG A 24 -28.21 -8.80 21.12
CA ARG A 24 -28.93 -9.56 22.16
C ARG A 24 -28.01 -10.48 22.97
N ALA A 25 -26.70 -10.52 22.68
CA ALA A 25 -25.74 -11.36 23.38
C ALA A 25 -25.82 -11.19 24.91
N PRO A 26 -25.70 -12.27 25.69
CA PRO A 26 -25.78 -12.20 27.15
C PRO A 26 -24.63 -11.34 27.72
N GLY A 27 -24.93 -10.59 28.78
CA GLY A 27 -23.94 -9.76 29.47
C GLY A 27 -22.87 -10.58 30.19
N PRO A 28 -21.67 -10.01 30.43
CA PRO A 28 -21.22 -8.66 30.08
C PRO A 28 -20.94 -8.43 28.59
N VAL A 29 -21.36 -7.28 28.06
CA VAL A 29 -21.08 -6.89 26.66
C VAL A 29 -20.55 -5.46 26.57
N LEU A 30 -19.52 -5.28 25.74
CA LEU A 30 -18.94 -3.99 25.39
C LEU A 30 -19.05 -3.76 23.87
N LEU A 31 -19.88 -2.79 23.47
CA LEU A 31 -20.03 -2.36 22.09
C LEU A 31 -19.03 -1.24 21.78
N ILE A 32 -18.11 -1.49 20.85
CA ILE A 32 -17.03 -0.59 20.44
C ILE A 32 -17.25 -0.09 19.00
N PRO A 33 -17.94 1.04 18.81
CA PRO A 33 -18.06 1.69 17.51
C PRO A 33 -16.83 2.53 17.13
N ASN A 34 -16.61 2.75 15.83
CA ASN A 34 -15.81 3.90 15.37
C ASN A 34 -16.54 5.22 15.70
N HIS A 35 -15.80 6.31 15.89
CA HIS A 35 -16.39 7.60 16.25
C HIS A 35 -16.08 8.68 15.21
N THR A 36 -16.92 8.82 14.20
CA THR A 36 -16.67 9.72 13.06
C THR A 36 -17.57 10.96 13.02
N SER A 37 -18.70 10.96 13.72
CA SER A 37 -19.67 12.06 13.70
C SER A 37 -20.35 12.26 15.06
N TRP A 38 -20.76 13.50 15.33
CA TRP A 38 -21.58 13.80 16.50
C TRP A 38 -22.95 13.10 16.47
N LEU A 39 -23.41 12.63 15.31
CA LEU A 39 -24.66 11.87 15.16
C LEU A 39 -24.50 10.35 15.32
N ASP A 40 -23.29 9.83 15.58
CA ASP A 40 -23.05 8.38 15.71
C ASP A 40 -23.95 7.74 16.78
N TRP A 41 -24.17 8.44 17.90
CA TRP A 41 -25.02 7.98 19.00
C TRP A 41 -26.49 7.80 18.56
N LEU A 42 -26.97 8.59 17.60
CA LEU A 42 -28.33 8.49 17.08
C LEU A 42 -28.50 7.17 16.32
N PHE A 43 -27.58 6.90 15.39
CA PHE A 43 -27.62 5.70 14.56
C PHE A 43 -27.42 4.43 15.39
N LEU A 44 -26.55 4.45 16.41
CA LEU A 44 -26.42 3.34 17.35
C LEU A 44 -27.65 3.21 18.25
N GLY A 45 -28.15 4.32 18.81
CA GLY A 45 -29.23 4.33 19.79
C GLY A 45 -30.56 3.80 19.25
N VAL A 46 -30.81 3.92 17.95
CA VAL A 46 -32.00 3.31 17.31
C VAL A 46 -31.90 1.78 17.19
N CYS A 47 -30.69 1.22 17.21
CA CYS A 47 -30.44 -0.23 17.17
C CYS A 47 -30.49 -0.90 18.55
N LEU A 48 -30.26 -0.14 19.63
CA LEU A 48 -30.04 -0.71 20.97
C LEU A 48 -31.31 -0.82 21.82
N GLU A 49 -31.35 -1.86 22.64
CA GLU A 49 -32.36 -2.08 23.67
C GLU A 49 -32.18 -1.11 24.86
N PRO A 50 -33.22 -0.88 25.69
CA PRO A 50 -33.17 0.15 26.74
C PRO A 50 -32.15 -0.08 27.87
N ASP A 51 -31.64 -1.30 28.02
CA ASP A 51 -30.67 -1.73 29.02
C ASP A 51 -29.22 -1.32 28.71
N TRP A 52 -28.92 -1.01 27.45
CA TRP A 52 -27.62 -0.48 27.02
C TRP A 52 -27.37 0.93 27.55
N ARG A 53 -26.15 1.18 28.02
CA ARG A 53 -25.71 2.52 28.46
C ARG A 53 -24.55 3.06 27.65
N PHE A 54 -24.72 4.27 27.12
CA PHE A 54 -23.66 5.00 26.43
C PHE A 54 -22.70 5.63 27.44
N VAL A 55 -21.42 5.31 27.34
CA VAL A 55 -20.37 5.98 28.11
C VAL A 55 -20.21 7.41 27.55
N VAL A 56 -20.37 8.41 28.41
CA VAL A 56 -20.37 9.83 28.01
C VAL A 56 -19.52 10.67 28.97
N SER A 57 -18.94 11.75 28.47
CA SER A 57 -18.18 12.69 29.32
C SER A 57 -19.12 13.52 30.20
N SER A 58 -18.90 13.49 31.51
CA SER A 58 -19.58 14.36 32.48
C SER A 58 -19.22 15.84 32.28
N VAL A 59 -18.01 16.12 31.81
CA VAL A 59 -17.52 17.48 31.53
C VAL A 59 -18.25 18.07 30.31
N THR A 60 -18.32 17.33 29.20
CA THR A 60 -19.01 17.79 27.98
C THR A 60 -20.52 17.95 28.21
N ALA A 61 -21.10 17.12 29.08
CA ALA A 61 -22.50 17.26 29.46
C ALA A 61 -22.80 18.60 30.15
N GLN A 62 -21.82 19.26 30.74
CA GLN A 62 -21.99 20.57 31.39
C GLN A 62 -21.80 21.76 30.45
N THR A 63 -21.34 21.55 29.21
CA THR A 63 -21.04 22.63 28.27
C THR A 63 -22.28 23.44 27.85
N SER A 64 -23.45 22.81 27.73
CA SER A 64 -24.70 23.54 27.49
C SER A 64 -25.92 22.76 28.01
N TRP A 65 -27.04 23.47 28.17
CA TRP A 65 -28.32 22.84 28.56
C TRP A 65 -28.73 21.70 27.63
N PHE A 66 -28.49 21.86 26.33
CA PHE A 66 -28.78 20.85 25.31
C PHE A 66 -27.92 19.59 25.48
N HIS A 67 -26.60 19.76 25.67
CA HIS A 67 -25.69 18.64 25.96
C HIS A 67 -26.09 17.92 27.25
N ARG A 68 -26.44 18.68 28.30
CA ARG A 68 -26.88 18.12 29.58
C ARG A 68 -28.10 17.23 29.42
N LYS A 69 -29.12 17.69 28.69
CA LYS A 69 -30.36 16.92 28.45
C LYS A 69 -30.12 15.63 27.67
N ILE A 70 -29.23 15.65 26.67
CA ILE A 70 -28.93 14.47 25.84
C ILE A 70 -28.00 13.49 26.56
N MET A 71 -26.97 14.00 27.25
CA MET A 71 -25.91 13.17 27.82
C MET A 71 -26.20 12.70 29.24
N LEU A 72 -27.10 13.32 30.00
CA LEU A 72 -27.46 12.85 31.35
C LEU A 72 -28.87 12.31 31.37
N ASN A 73 -29.00 10.98 31.17
CA ASN A 73 -30.28 10.28 31.26
C ASN A 73 -30.07 8.81 31.65
N ARG A 74 -31.17 8.04 31.73
CA ARG A 74 -31.12 6.62 32.17
C ARG A 74 -30.34 5.69 31.22
N ARG A 75 -30.11 6.10 29.97
CA ARG A 75 -29.37 5.36 28.93
C ARG A 75 -27.91 5.80 28.81
N THR A 76 -27.41 6.65 29.71
CA THR A 76 -26.03 7.09 29.69
C THR A 76 -25.29 6.69 30.96
N PHE A 77 -23.98 6.53 30.84
CA PHE A 77 -23.05 6.24 31.91
C PHE A 77 -22.02 7.37 31.96
N PRO A 78 -22.31 8.45 32.72
CA PRO A 78 -21.43 9.60 32.77
C PRO A 78 -20.13 9.27 33.50
N ILE A 79 -19.01 9.56 32.84
CA ILE A 79 -17.66 9.40 33.36
C ILE A 79 -16.89 10.71 33.30
N ASP A 80 -16.05 10.92 34.31
CA ASP A 80 -15.01 11.92 34.24
C ASP A 80 -13.76 11.26 33.63
N THR A 81 -13.39 11.66 32.42
CA THR A 81 -12.24 11.10 31.70
C THR A 81 -10.90 11.47 32.34
N THR A 82 -10.87 12.46 33.23
CA THR A 82 -9.67 12.82 34.00
C THR A 82 -9.50 11.95 35.25
N SER A 83 -10.55 11.25 35.67
CA SER A 83 -10.54 10.44 36.88
C SER A 83 -10.13 8.99 36.59
N PRO A 84 -9.06 8.46 37.22
CA PRO A 84 -8.66 7.06 37.06
C PRO A 84 -9.72 6.07 37.60
N TYR A 85 -10.64 6.52 38.46
CA TYR A 85 -11.72 5.70 39.00
C TYR A 85 -12.84 5.42 38.00
N ALA A 86 -12.94 6.21 36.92
CA ALA A 86 -14.04 6.07 35.97
C ALA A 86 -14.04 4.71 35.27
N VAL A 87 -12.84 4.21 34.94
CA VAL A 87 -12.64 2.88 34.35
C VAL A 87 -13.03 1.77 35.31
N LYS A 88 -12.73 1.92 36.61
CA LYS A 88 -13.12 0.95 37.65
C LYS A 88 -14.65 0.83 37.76
N ARG A 89 -15.37 1.96 37.74
CA ARG A 89 -16.85 1.96 37.77
C ARG A 89 -17.45 1.29 36.54
N MET A 90 -16.85 1.49 35.36
CA MET A 90 -17.25 0.76 34.14
C MET A 90 -17.02 -0.74 34.29
N ALA A 91 -15.86 -1.15 34.83
CA ALA A 91 -15.57 -2.56 35.08
C ALA A 91 -16.57 -3.18 36.07
N GLU A 92 -16.91 -2.51 37.17
CA GLU A 92 -17.91 -2.96 38.14
C GLU A 92 -19.31 -3.13 37.51
N HIS A 93 -19.70 -2.22 36.61
CA HIS A 93 -20.97 -2.35 35.89
C HIS A 93 -20.97 -3.56 34.95
N LEU A 94 -19.88 -3.77 34.20
CA LEU A 94 -19.73 -4.93 33.34
C LEU A 94 -19.72 -6.23 34.16
N MET A 95 -18.95 -6.33 35.24
CA MET A 95 -18.92 -7.54 36.08
C MET A 95 -20.28 -7.94 36.66
N LYS A 96 -21.25 -7.01 36.75
CA LYS A 96 -22.65 -7.29 37.12
C LYS A 96 -23.54 -7.74 35.94
N GLY A 97 -22.95 -8.08 34.79
CA GLY A 97 -23.65 -8.42 33.55
C GLY A 97 -24.14 -7.22 32.74
N GLY A 98 -23.64 -6.01 33.02
CA GLY A 98 -24.04 -4.79 32.32
C GLY A 98 -23.61 -4.75 30.85
N ARG A 99 -24.25 -3.84 30.09
CA ARG A 99 -23.98 -3.62 28.66
C ARG A 99 -23.62 -2.16 28.40
N LEU A 100 -22.42 -1.92 27.86
CA LEU A 100 -21.89 -0.58 27.62
C LEU A 100 -21.62 -0.33 26.14
N VAL A 101 -21.91 0.90 25.69
CA VAL A 101 -21.40 1.43 24.43
C VAL A 101 -20.25 2.37 24.74
N LEU A 102 -19.06 2.08 24.21
CA LEU A 102 -17.84 2.84 24.47
C LEU A 102 -17.17 3.23 23.16
N PHE A 103 -17.12 4.52 22.87
CA PHE A 103 -16.27 5.07 21.82
C PHE A 103 -14.81 5.04 22.29
N ALA A 104 -14.09 3.96 21.97
CA ALA A 104 -12.75 3.69 22.49
C ALA A 104 -11.68 4.72 22.06
N GLU A 105 -11.94 5.51 21.01
CA GLU A 105 -11.09 6.65 20.61
C GLU A 105 -11.21 7.84 21.57
N GLY A 106 -12.27 7.89 22.39
CA GLY A 106 -12.66 8.91 23.37
C GLY A 106 -12.75 10.36 22.85
N ARG A 107 -12.63 10.54 21.54
CA ARG A 107 -12.90 11.77 20.80
C ARG A 107 -13.41 11.42 19.41
N LEU A 108 -14.06 12.38 18.75
CA LEU A 108 -14.40 12.27 17.34
C LEU A 108 -13.12 12.19 16.48
N SER A 109 -13.11 11.24 15.54
CA SER A 109 -12.05 11.07 14.54
C SER A 109 -11.93 12.32 13.67
N ARG A 110 -10.71 12.82 13.57
CA ARG A 110 -10.36 14.04 12.79
C ARG A 110 -10.03 13.74 11.33
N THR A 111 -9.92 12.47 10.97
CA THR A 111 -9.54 12.04 9.61
C THR A 111 -10.56 11.09 9.00
N GLY A 112 -11.47 10.53 9.82
CA GLY A 112 -12.40 9.49 9.42
C GLY A 112 -11.80 8.08 9.45
N THR A 113 -10.49 7.96 9.75
CA THR A 113 -9.81 6.69 10.03
C THR A 113 -9.69 6.50 11.54
N LEU A 114 -9.54 5.25 11.98
CA LEU A 114 -9.40 4.90 13.40
C LEU A 114 -8.16 5.59 14.02
N MET A 115 -8.37 6.34 15.10
CA MET A 115 -7.33 7.02 15.86
C MET A 115 -6.81 6.13 17.01
N LYS A 116 -5.89 6.68 17.84
CA LYS A 116 -5.41 5.99 19.05
C LYS A 116 -6.60 5.59 19.93
N LEU A 117 -6.64 4.33 20.35
CA LEU A 117 -7.56 3.85 21.37
C LEU A 117 -7.06 4.18 22.78
N PHE A 118 -7.97 4.49 23.69
CA PHE A 118 -7.63 4.70 25.09
C PHE A 118 -7.24 3.39 25.77
N GLU A 119 -6.10 3.41 26.49
CA GLU A 119 -5.53 2.26 27.21
C GLU A 119 -6.45 1.71 28.30
N GLY A 120 -7.36 2.53 28.83
CA GLY A 120 -8.41 2.09 29.75
C GLY A 120 -9.30 1.00 29.16
N THR A 121 -9.42 0.93 27.82
CA THR A 121 -10.19 -0.12 27.14
C THR A 121 -9.52 -1.49 27.31
N GLY A 122 -8.20 -1.58 27.14
CA GLY A 122 -7.44 -2.81 27.39
C GLY A 122 -7.59 -3.30 28.83
N PHE A 123 -7.60 -2.39 29.80
CA PHE A 123 -7.90 -2.73 31.19
C PHE A 123 -9.32 -3.29 31.40
N LEU A 124 -10.33 -2.71 30.75
CA LEU A 124 -11.70 -3.22 30.85
C LEU A 124 -11.78 -4.65 30.31
N LEU A 125 -11.19 -4.90 29.15
CA LEU A 125 -11.18 -6.23 28.54
C LEU A 125 -10.46 -7.24 29.42
N ASP A 126 -9.27 -6.89 29.92
CA ASP A 126 -8.48 -7.73 30.82
C ASP A 126 -9.28 -8.12 32.07
N LYS A 127 -9.86 -7.11 32.74
CA LYS A 127 -10.49 -7.30 34.05
C LYS A 127 -11.85 -7.98 33.99
N THR A 128 -12.62 -7.72 32.93
CA THR A 128 -14.03 -8.14 32.87
C THR A 128 -14.26 -9.32 31.93
N GLN A 129 -13.33 -9.57 31.01
CA GLN A 129 -13.48 -10.57 29.94
C GLN A 129 -14.81 -10.42 29.19
N ALA A 130 -15.31 -9.18 29.10
CA ALA A 130 -16.58 -8.87 28.46
C ALA A 130 -16.56 -9.29 26.99
N THR A 131 -17.72 -9.78 26.52
CA THR A 131 -17.93 -10.01 25.09
C THR A 131 -17.84 -8.67 24.37
N VAL A 132 -17.02 -8.61 23.32
CA VAL A 132 -16.84 -7.41 22.51
C VAL A 132 -17.67 -7.52 21.24
N ILE A 133 -18.40 -6.47 20.91
CA ILE A 133 -19.02 -6.30 19.59
C ILE A 133 -18.42 -5.02 19.02
N THR A 134 -17.76 -5.08 17.87
CA THR A 134 -17.32 -3.86 17.18
C THR A 134 -18.39 -3.38 16.21
N ALA A 135 -18.49 -2.08 16.00
CA ALA A 135 -19.43 -1.49 15.05
C ALA A 135 -18.76 -0.51 14.10
N TYR A 136 -18.84 -0.79 12.80
CA TYR A 136 -18.39 0.14 11.78
C TYR A 136 -19.58 0.95 11.25
N ILE A 137 -19.60 2.24 11.61
CA ILE A 137 -20.54 3.26 11.14
C ILE A 137 -19.99 3.84 9.85
N ARG A 138 -20.51 3.36 8.73
CA ARG A 138 -20.09 3.74 7.38
C ARG A 138 -20.83 4.98 6.89
N GLY A 139 -20.10 5.92 6.30
CA GLY A 139 -20.64 7.13 5.66
C GLY A 139 -20.94 8.30 6.61
N ALA A 140 -20.90 8.07 7.93
CA ALA A 140 -21.08 9.12 8.93
C ALA A 140 -19.94 10.15 8.93
N ASP A 141 -18.75 9.78 8.45
CA ASP A 141 -17.60 10.67 8.24
C ASP A 141 -17.89 11.80 7.25
N ARG A 142 -18.89 11.62 6.38
CA ARG A 142 -19.32 12.62 5.38
C ARG A 142 -20.38 13.58 5.91
N LEU A 143 -20.94 13.37 7.10
CA LEU A 143 -21.94 14.27 7.67
C LEU A 143 -21.34 15.64 7.98
N VAL A 144 -22.14 16.70 7.84
CA VAL A 144 -21.74 18.09 8.18
C VAL A 144 -21.27 18.21 9.64
N THR A 145 -21.81 17.38 10.53
CA THR A 145 -21.43 17.30 11.95
C THR A 145 -20.12 16.55 12.21
N SER A 146 -19.50 15.96 11.18
CA SER A 146 -18.22 15.28 11.31
C SER A 146 -17.06 16.28 11.24
N PRO A 147 -16.06 16.22 12.15
CA PRO A 147 -14.99 17.21 12.21
C PRO A 147 -13.84 16.96 11.24
N ASN A 148 -13.86 15.88 10.45
CA ASN A 148 -12.79 15.61 9.49
C ASN A 148 -12.84 16.58 8.28
N PRO A 149 -11.74 16.77 7.53
CA PRO A 149 -11.70 17.70 6.41
C PRO A 149 -12.26 17.12 5.10
N ASN A 150 -12.77 15.88 5.10
CA ASN A 150 -13.34 15.28 3.90
C ASN A 150 -14.58 16.07 3.46
N ARG A 151 -14.86 16.04 2.16
CA ARG A 151 -16.01 16.70 1.56
C ARG A 151 -17.30 16.23 2.21
N LYS A 152 -18.07 17.18 2.73
CA LYS A 152 -19.33 16.95 3.45
C LYS A 152 -20.51 16.77 2.49
N LEU A 153 -21.45 15.95 2.94
CA LEU A 153 -22.73 15.67 2.30
C LEU A 153 -23.84 15.97 3.31
N LEU A 154 -24.94 16.58 2.84
CA LEU A 154 -26.08 16.91 3.71
C LEU A 154 -26.77 15.64 4.22
N LEU A 155 -27.07 14.71 3.32
CA LEU A 155 -27.84 13.48 3.58
C LEU A 155 -27.12 12.25 2.99
N PRO A 156 -25.90 11.91 3.48
CA PRO A 156 -25.19 10.73 3.03
C PRO A 156 -25.96 9.46 3.37
N ARG A 157 -25.68 8.37 2.64
CA ARG A 157 -26.11 7.04 3.09
C ARG A 157 -25.31 6.65 4.32
N VAL A 158 -25.98 6.24 5.39
CA VAL A 158 -25.34 5.76 6.62
C VAL A 158 -25.75 4.31 6.86
N SER A 159 -24.78 3.45 7.18
CA SER A 159 -25.06 2.06 7.56
C SER A 159 -24.19 1.64 8.73
N ILE A 160 -24.73 0.85 9.66
CA ILE A 160 -23.96 0.24 10.75
C ILE A 160 -23.80 -1.24 10.49
N HIS A 161 -22.57 -1.71 10.67
CA HIS A 161 -22.21 -3.11 10.55
C HIS A 161 -21.68 -3.58 11.90
N PHE A 162 -22.42 -4.46 12.57
CA PHE A 162 -21.98 -5.08 13.82
C PHE A 162 -21.14 -6.33 13.53
N SER A 163 -20.10 -6.56 14.34
CA SER A 163 -19.29 -7.78 14.25
C SER A 163 -20.03 -8.96 14.85
N GLU A 164 -19.42 -10.15 14.74
CA GLU A 164 -19.79 -11.27 15.59
C GLU A 164 -19.47 -10.95 17.06
N ALA A 165 -19.93 -11.78 17.98
CA ALA A 165 -19.50 -11.72 19.37
C ALA A 165 -18.03 -12.15 19.45
N LEU A 166 -17.15 -11.21 19.79
CA LEU A 166 -15.72 -11.41 19.91
C LEU A 166 -15.34 -11.61 21.37
N HIS A 167 -14.41 -12.53 21.62
CA HIS A 167 -13.89 -12.78 22.96
C HIS A 167 -12.42 -12.34 23.04
N PRO A 168 -12.05 -11.51 24.03
CA PRO A 168 -10.66 -11.13 24.25
C PRO A 168 -9.77 -12.37 24.45
N PRO A 169 -8.54 -12.39 23.92
CA PRO A 169 -7.60 -13.49 24.17
C PRO A 169 -7.27 -13.59 25.67
N ARG A 170 -7.24 -14.82 26.21
CA ARG A 170 -6.91 -15.14 27.61
C ARG A 170 -5.42 -15.47 27.77
N GLY A 171 -4.91 -15.35 29.00
CA GLY A 171 -3.64 -15.97 29.39
C GLY A 171 -2.41 -15.32 28.76
N VAL A 172 -2.34 -13.99 28.80
CA VAL A 172 -1.10 -13.30 28.43
C VAL A 172 -0.11 -13.46 29.60
N ASP A 173 0.84 -14.40 29.51
CA ASP A 173 1.99 -14.49 30.42
C ASP A 173 2.90 -13.26 30.23
N ALA A 174 2.43 -12.13 30.74
CA ALA A 174 3.09 -10.84 30.63
C ALA A 174 2.69 -9.97 31.82
N SER A 175 3.44 -8.88 32.01
CA SER A 175 3.07 -7.87 33.00
C SER A 175 1.67 -7.33 32.73
N ALA A 176 0.97 -6.88 33.77
CA ALA A 176 -0.37 -6.29 33.63
C ALA A 176 -0.41 -5.12 32.62
N SER A 177 0.69 -4.38 32.46
CA SER A 177 0.79 -3.32 31.45
C SER A 177 0.86 -3.89 30.03
N ALA A 178 1.68 -4.92 29.82
CA ALA A 178 1.83 -5.56 28.51
C ALA A 178 0.53 -6.26 28.06
N ALA A 179 -0.19 -6.90 29.00
CA ALA A 179 -1.50 -7.49 28.73
C ALA A 179 -2.51 -6.44 28.23
N ARG A 180 -2.58 -5.27 28.88
CA ARG A 180 -3.46 -4.15 28.46
C ARG A 180 -3.12 -3.63 27.07
N THR A 181 -1.84 -3.45 26.77
CA THR A 181 -1.39 -3.01 25.45
C THR A 181 -1.78 -4.02 24.37
N ARG A 182 -1.48 -5.31 24.58
CA ARG A 182 -1.84 -6.39 23.64
C ARG A 182 -3.35 -6.47 23.40
N LEU A 183 -4.18 -6.32 24.43
CA LEU A 183 -5.64 -6.31 24.30
C LEU A 183 -6.15 -5.07 23.57
N THR A 184 -5.51 -3.91 23.77
CA THR A 184 -5.84 -2.68 23.04
C THR A 184 -5.47 -2.81 21.56
N ASP A 185 -4.30 -3.38 21.26
CA ASP A 185 -3.86 -3.66 19.90
C ASP A 185 -4.75 -4.69 19.21
N TRP A 186 -5.12 -5.78 19.91
CA TRP A 186 -6.08 -6.76 19.42
C TRP A 186 -7.40 -6.11 19.05
N LEU A 187 -7.97 -5.28 19.93
CA LEU A 187 -9.23 -4.58 19.67
C LEU A 187 -9.12 -3.68 18.44
N ARG A 188 -8.03 -2.91 18.33
CA ARG A 188 -7.78 -2.06 17.16
C ARG A 188 -7.72 -2.91 15.88
N ASP A 189 -7.02 -4.03 15.91
CA ASP A 189 -6.89 -4.91 14.76
C ASP A 189 -8.24 -5.52 14.35
N GLN A 190 -9.13 -5.83 15.30
CA GLN A 190 -10.51 -6.25 15.02
C GLN A 190 -11.33 -5.12 14.36
N MET A 191 -11.23 -3.89 14.84
CA MET A 191 -11.94 -2.74 14.26
C MET A 191 -11.45 -2.43 12.84
N VAL A 192 -10.14 -2.47 12.61
CA VAL A 192 -9.53 -2.25 11.28
C VAL A 192 -9.92 -3.37 10.32
N ARG A 193 -9.88 -4.64 10.76
CA ARG A 193 -10.34 -5.78 9.98
C ARG A 193 -11.80 -5.63 9.57
N GLN A 194 -12.68 -5.30 10.51
CA GLN A 194 -14.10 -5.07 10.23
C GLN A 194 -14.30 -3.94 9.21
N GLN A 195 -13.61 -2.80 9.37
CA GLN A 195 -13.68 -1.70 8.42
C GLN A 195 -13.30 -2.17 7.00
N PHE A 196 -12.20 -2.92 6.88
CA PHE A 196 -11.75 -3.46 5.60
C PHE A 196 -12.79 -4.42 4.97
N GLU A 197 -13.27 -5.41 5.73
CA GLU A 197 -14.24 -6.39 5.24
C GLU A 197 -15.55 -5.73 4.81
N VAL A 198 -16.05 -4.76 5.57
CA VAL A 198 -17.26 -4.01 5.22
C VAL A 198 -17.06 -3.14 3.99
N GLU A 199 -15.92 -2.46 3.83
CA GLU A 199 -15.67 -1.67 2.62
C GLU A 199 -15.50 -2.55 1.37
N CYS A 200 -14.98 -3.78 1.53
CA CYS A 200 -14.95 -4.78 0.47
C CYS A 200 -16.36 -5.24 0.08
N LEU A 201 -17.24 -5.47 1.06
CA LEU A 201 -18.63 -5.92 0.83
C LEU A 201 -19.54 -4.82 0.26
N MET A 202 -19.46 -3.61 0.81
CA MET A 202 -20.42 -2.52 0.57
C MET A 202 -19.91 -1.45 -0.38
N GLY A 203 -18.62 -1.45 -0.69
CA GLY A 203 -18.01 -0.53 -1.63
C GLY A 203 -18.07 -1.04 -3.07
N PRO A 204 -17.65 -0.20 -4.04
CA PRO A 204 -17.58 -0.59 -5.44
C PRO A 204 -16.69 -1.82 -5.68
N SER A 205 -17.09 -2.72 -6.58
CA SER A 205 -16.40 -3.99 -6.77
C SER A 205 -15.17 -3.86 -7.67
N THR A 206 -15.15 -2.85 -8.55
CA THR A 206 -14.03 -2.58 -9.47
C THR A 206 -13.42 -1.19 -9.28
N VAL A 207 -12.20 -1.00 -9.78
CA VAL A 207 -11.52 0.29 -9.70
C VAL A 207 -12.28 1.36 -10.48
N LEU A 208 -12.77 1.05 -11.69
CA LEU A 208 -13.53 2.01 -12.49
C LEU A 208 -14.84 2.44 -11.80
N GLU A 209 -15.58 1.50 -11.22
CA GLU A 209 -16.77 1.83 -10.44
C GLU A 209 -16.44 2.72 -9.23
N ALA A 210 -15.30 2.48 -8.59
CA ALA A 210 -14.85 3.29 -7.46
C ALA A 210 -14.48 4.73 -7.87
N VAL A 211 -13.80 4.91 -9.00
CA VAL A 211 -13.51 6.23 -9.58
C VAL A 211 -14.82 6.94 -9.98
N VAL A 212 -15.77 6.21 -10.55
CA VAL A 212 -17.12 6.72 -10.90
C VAL A 212 -17.90 7.13 -9.65
N ALA A 213 -17.88 6.32 -8.58
CA ALA A 213 -18.52 6.65 -7.31
C ALA A 213 -17.90 7.91 -6.69
N SER A 214 -16.57 8.02 -6.73
CA SER A 214 -15.83 9.21 -6.29
C SER A 214 -16.23 10.47 -7.07
N ALA A 215 -16.49 10.36 -8.38
CA ALA A 215 -16.93 11.49 -9.19
C ALA A 215 -18.29 12.08 -8.77
N GLY A 216 -19.16 11.28 -8.14
CA GLY A 216 -20.41 11.77 -7.55
C GLY A 216 -20.18 12.79 -6.42
N VAL A 217 -19.03 12.71 -5.75
CA VAL A 217 -18.64 13.61 -4.65
C VAL A 217 -17.59 14.63 -5.12
N HIS A 218 -16.62 14.22 -5.94
CA HIS A 218 -15.43 14.99 -6.29
C HIS A 218 -15.35 15.42 -7.76
N GLY A 219 -16.42 15.27 -8.56
CA GLY A 219 -16.39 15.48 -10.01
C GLY A 219 -15.81 16.83 -10.47
N GLY A 220 -16.06 17.92 -9.74
CA GLY A 220 -15.52 19.25 -10.04
C GLY A 220 -14.10 19.53 -9.54
N LYS A 221 -13.53 18.65 -8.71
CA LYS A 221 -12.20 18.84 -8.10
C LYS A 221 -11.10 18.43 -9.06
N VAL A 222 -9.99 19.18 -9.09
CA VAL A 222 -8.75 18.77 -9.75
C VAL A 222 -8.15 17.61 -8.98
N VAL A 223 -8.06 16.45 -9.63
CA VAL A 223 -7.55 15.21 -9.00
C VAL A 223 -6.30 14.69 -9.67
N MET A 224 -6.02 15.06 -10.92
CA MET A 224 -4.89 14.51 -11.66
C MET A 224 -4.22 15.61 -12.47
N GLN A 225 -2.91 15.74 -12.28
CA GLN A 225 -2.08 16.72 -12.97
C GLN A 225 -0.78 16.07 -13.43
N ASP A 226 -0.28 16.47 -14.59
CA ASP A 226 1.09 16.18 -15.03
C ASP A 226 1.79 17.49 -15.41
N ILE A 227 2.97 17.41 -16.02
CA ILE A 227 3.72 18.59 -16.48
C ILE A 227 3.01 19.38 -17.60
N THR A 228 1.97 18.82 -18.22
CA THR A 228 1.27 19.42 -19.37
C THR A 228 -0.04 20.08 -18.96
N GLN A 229 -0.84 19.45 -18.09
CA GLN A 229 -2.17 19.95 -17.75
C GLN A 229 -2.71 19.39 -16.42
N SER A 230 -3.70 20.11 -15.89
CA SER A 230 -4.50 19.69 -14.72
C SER A 230 -5.91 19.29 -15.15
N LEU A 231 -6.40 18.17 -14.62
CA LEU A 231 -7.69 17.59 -14.95
C LEU A 231 -8.55 17.42 -13.70
N THR A 232 -9.82 17.82 -13.82
CA THR A 232 -10.83 17.48 -12.83
C THR A 232 -11.25 16.02 -12.97
N LEU A 233 -11.77 15.42 -11.90
CA LEU A 233 -12.20 14.02 -11.95
C LEU A 233 -13.24 13.76 -13.04
N ARG A 234 -14.15 14.73 -13.28
CA ARG A 234 -15.09 14.69 -14.41
C ARG A 234 -14.39 14.71 -15.76
N ARG A 235 -13.32 15.50 -15.94
CA ARG A 235 -12.54 15.53 -17.18
C ARG A 235 -11.75 14.24 -17.39
N VAL A 236 -11.24 13.62 -16.33
CA VAL A 236 -10.59 12.29 -16.40
C VAL A 236 -11.57 11.25 -16.93
N LEU A 237 -12.77 11.18 -16.33
CA LEU A 237 -13.81 10.24 -16.75
C LEU A 237 -14.36 10.52 -18.16
N ALA A 238 -14.53 11.80 -18.54
CA ALA A 238 -14.95 12.16 -19.89
C ALA A 238 -13.86 11.80 -20.93
N GLY A 239 -12.58 11.98 -20.59
CA GLY A 239 -11.47 11.51 -21.42
C GLY A 239 -11.50 9.99 -21.60
N ALA A 240 -11.79 9.25 -20.53
CA ALA A 240 -11.89 7.79 -20.58
C ALA A 240 -13.08 7.32 -21.44
N ASP A 241 -14.27 7.95 -21.31
CA ASP A 241 -15.43 7.65 -22.17
C ASP A 241 -15.13 7.91 -23.65
N LEU A 242 -14.48 9.04 -23.96
CA LEU A 242 -14.11 9.38 -25.34
C LEU A 242 -13.11 8.39 -25.93
N LEU A 243 -12.03 8.10 -25.20
CA LEU A 243 -11.05 7.13 -25.69
C LEU A 243 -11.66 5.74 -25.82
N ALA A 244 -12.54 5.34 -24.90
CA ALA A 244 -13.25 4.07 -25.01
C ALA A 244 -14.10 4.01 -26.30
N GLN A 245 -14.76 5.10 -26.70
CA GLN A 245 -15.52 5.15 -27.96
C GLN A 245 -14.64 4.91 -29.19
N GLU A 246 -13.52 5.63 -29.27
CA GLU A 246 -12.62 5.52 -30.42
C GLU A 246 -11.89 4.15 -30.43
N LEU A 247 -11.53 3.63 -29.26
CA LEU A 247 -10.89 2.33 -29.12
C LEU A 247 -11.85 1.17 -29.41
N ALA A 248 -13.15 1.30 -29.11
CA ALA A 248 -14.12 0.23 -29.36
C ALA A 248 -14.14 -0.18 -30.85
N ALA A 249 -14.05 0.80 -31.75
CA ALA A 249 -14.02 0.57 -33.19
C ALA A 249 -12.72 -0.14 -33.64
N LEU A 250 -11.60 0.14 -32.98
CA LEU A 250 -10.31 -0.44 -33.33
C LEU A 250 -10.09 -1.82 -32.69
N LEU A 251 -10.70 -2.08 -31.54
CA LEU A 251 -10.45 -3.24 -30.69
C LEU A 251 -11.54 -4.33 -30.73
N GLY A 252 -12.55 -4.19 -31.58
CA GLY A 252 -13.70 -5.10 -31.65
C GLY A 252 -13.35 -6.58 -31.82
N GLY A 253 -12.25 -6.90 -32.51
CA GLY A 253 -11.73 -8.26 -32.69
C GLY A 253 -10.45 -8.58 -31.90
N SER A 254 -10.01 -7.68 -31.03
CA SER A 254 -8.75 -7.80 -30.30
C SER A 254 -8.87 -8.79 -29.13
N PRO A 255 -7.76 -9.37 -28.66
CA PRO A 255 -7.72 -10.19 -27.45
C PRO A 255 -8.26 -9.44 -26.22
N GLU A 256 -8.43 -10.16 -25.12
CA GLU A 256 -8.78 -9.55 -23.85
C GLU A 256 -7.69 -8.57 -23.37
N ARG A 257 -6.42 -8.92 -23.59
CA ARG A 257 -5.26 -8.16 -23.14
C ARG A 257 -4.77 -7.20 -24.22
N ILE A 258 -4.56 -5.94 -23.85
CA ILE A 258 -4.07 -4.88 -24.75
C ILE A 258 -2.78 -4.32 -24.17
N GLY A 259 -1.73 -4.24 -24.99
CA GLY A 259 -0.46 -3.65 -24.58
C GLY A 259 -0.59 -2.15 -24.36
N VAL A 260 0.02 -1.63 -23.30
CA VAL A 260 0.11 -0.19 -23.06
C VAL A 260 1.57 0.16 -22.81
N LEU A 261 2.09 1.07 -23.62
CA LEU A 261 3.47 1.55 -23.57
C LEU A 261 3.45 3.08 -23.52
N LEU A 262 3.26 3.62 -22.31
CA LEU A 262 3.15 5.05 -22.06
C LEU A 262 3.92 5.45 -20.79
N PRO A 263 4.39 6.71 -20.68
CA PRO A 263 5.12 7.20 -19.51
C PRO A 263 4.16 7.60 -18.37
N ASN A 264 4.71 8.15 -17.28
CA ASN A 264 3.94 8.75 -16.19
C ASN A 264 3.35 10.10 -16.60
N VAL A 265 2.21 10.07 -17.29
CA VAL A 265 1.45 11.24 -17.75
C VAL A 265 -0.04 10.97 -17.62
N ASN A 266 -0.85 12.02 -17.68
CA ASN A 266 -2.31 11.96 -17.54
C ASN A 266 -2.96 10.97 -18.52
N ALA A 267 -2.40 10.81 -19.73
CA ALA A 267 -2.93 9.89 -20.73
C ALA A 267 -2.93 8.42 -20.25
N THR A 268 -1.96 8.01 -19.43
CA THR A 268 -1.79 6.61 -19.05
C THR A 268 -2.94 6.10 -18.17
N PRO A 269 -3.32 6.76 -17.05
CA PRO A 269 -4.53 6.37 -16.31
C PRO A 269 -5.80 6.48 -17.14
N ILE A 270 -5.93 7.47 -18.03
CA ILE A 270 -7.12 7.62 -18.88
C ILE A 270 -7.27 6.44 -19.86
N VAL A 271 -6.18 5.99 -20.48
CA VAL A 271 -6.17 4.80 -21.35
C VAL A 271 -6.54 3.55 -20.54
N ILE A 272 -6.00 3.39 -19.33
CA ILE A 272 -6.34 2.26 -18.45
C ILE A 272 -7.84 2.24 -18.13
N LEU A 273 -8.41 3.39 -17.72
CA LEU A 273 -9.85 3.50 -17.44
C LEU A 273 -10.70 3.25 -18.70
N ALA A 274 -10.25 3.69 -19.86
CA ALA A 274 -10.93 3.44 -21.15
C ALA A 274 -10.91 1.95 -21.52
N LEU A 275 -9.80 1.25 -21.29
CA LEU A 275 -9.72 -0.19 -21.53
C LEU A 275 -10.64 -0.97 -20.58
N TRP A 276 -10.68 -0.61 -19.29
CA TRP A 276 -11.62 -1.21 -18.34
C TRP A 276 -13.08 -0.95 -18.70
N SER A 277 -13.41 0.25 -19.19
CA SER A 277 -14.74 0.57 -19.71
C SER A 277 -15.18 -0.40 -20.82
N LEU A 278 -14.24 -0.83 -21.67
CA LEU A 278 -14.45 -1.78 -22.77
C LEU A 278 -14.33 -3.25 -22.37
N GLY A 279 -14.15 -3.57 -21.09
CA GLY A 279 -13.96 -4.96 -20.68
C GLY A 279 -12.57 -5.54 -20.99
N LYS A 280 -11.57 -4.71 -21.31
CA LYS A 280 -10.21 -5.13 -21.69
C LYS A 280 -9.23 -4.99 -20.52
N ALA A 281 -8.18 -5.83 -20.51
CA ALA A 281 -7.14 -5.84 -19.49
C ALA A 281 -5.83 -5.21 -20.03
N PRO A 282 -5.39 -4.04 -19.54
CA PRO A 282 -4.08 -3.50 -19.91
C PRO A 282 -2.93 -4.42 -19.48
N ALA A 283 -1.99 -4.66 -20.39
CA ALA A 283 -0.68 -5.22 -20.09
C ALA A 283 0.37 -4.10 -20.19
N LEU A 284 0.86 -3.61 -19.05
CA LEU A 284 1.76 -2.45 -19.01
C LEU A 284 3.19 -2.89 -19.33
N LEU A 285 3.71 -2.46 -20.47
CA LEU A 285 5.05 -2.82 -20.92
C LEU A 285 6.10 -1.92 -20.28
N ASN A 286 7.17 -2.53 -19.78
CA ASN A 286 8.30 -1.80 -19.22
C ASN A 286 9.25 -1.35 -20.34
N PHE A 287 9.23 -0.06 -20.66
CA PHE A 287 10.11 0.50 -21.68
C PHE A 287 11.59 0.51 -21.27
N SER A 288 11.93 0.38 -19.98
CA SER A 288 13.32 0.40 -19.51
C SER A 288 14.04 -0.94 -19.69
N THR A 289 13.36 -2.02 -20.07
CA THR A 289 13.98 -3.34 -20.27
C THR A 289 14.47 -3.58 -21.69
N GLY A 290 14.24 -2.62 -22.60
CA GLY A 290 14.60 -2.73 -24.01
C GLY A 290 13.60 -3.54 -24.85
N ILE A 291 13.72 -3.39 -26.17
CA ILE A 291 12.80 -3.99 -27.16
C ILE A 291 12.74 -5.52 -27.09
N PRO A 292 13.85 -6.28 -26.95
CA PRO A 292 13.79 -7.75 -26.95
C PRO A 292 12.94 -8.30 -25.80
N ILE A 293 13.10 -7.73 -24.60
CA ILE A 293 12.33 -8.12 -23.42
C ILE A 293 10.85 -7.73 -23.59
N MET A 294 10.57 -6.56 -24.16
CA MET A 294 9.19 -6.17 -24.45
C MET A 294 8.51 -7.09 -25.46
N LYS A 295 9.26 -7.61 -26.45
CA LYS A 295 8.75 -8.61 -27.40
C LYS A 295 8.33 -9.89 -26.67
N VAL A 296 9.21 -10.45 -25.82
CA VAL A 296 8.90 -11.63 -25.00
C VAL A 296 7.68 -11.39 -24.11
N CYS A 297 7.59 -10.24 -23.46
CA CYS A 297 6.42 -9.87 -22.66
C CYS A 297 5.13 -9.78 -23.50
N SER A 298 5.23 -9.29 -24.73
CA SER A 298 4.09 -9.15 -25.65
C SER A 298 3.59 -10.52 -26.12
N GLU A 299 4.50 -11.43 -26.45
CA GLU A 299 4.18 -12.82 -26.80
C GLU A 299 3.55 -13.56 -25.62
N LEU A 300 4.15 -13.47 -24.43
CA LEU A 300 3.64 -14.07 -23.20
C LEU A 300 2.22 -13.56 -22.84
N ALA A 301 1.96 -12.28 -23.08
CA ALA A 301 0.64 -11.69 -22.87
C ALA A 301 -0.32 -11.88 -24.04
N GLY A 302 0.09 -12.56 -25.12
CA GLY A 302 -0.75 -12.79 -26.31
C GLY A 302 -1.25 -11.49 -26.94
N LEU A 303 -0.42 -10.45 -26.94
CA LEU A 303 -0.80 -9.13 -27.44
C LEU A 303 -0.86 -9.13 -28.96
N ARG A 304 -1.83 -8.40 -29.51
CA ARG A 304 -1.89 -8.05 -30.94
C ARG A 304 -1.77 -6.55 -31.15
N GLU A 305 -2.20 -5.76 -30.16
CA GLU A 305 -2.14 -4.31 -30.19
C GLU A 305 -1.34 -3.74 -29.02
N ILE A 306 -0.62 -2.65 -29.29
CA ILE A 306 0.04 -1.82 -28.29
C ILE A 306 -0.41 -0.37 -28.47
N ILE A 307 -0.99 0.20 -27.41
CA ILE A 307 -1.33 1.62 -27.33
C ILE A 307 -0.10 2.39 -26.84
N THR A 308 0.35 3.39 -27.60
CA THR A 308 1.52 4.21 -27.28
C THR A 308 1.38 5.66 -27.78
N SER A 309 2.42 6.48 -27.66
CA SER A 309 2.46 7.88 -28.08
C SER A 309 3.70 8.16 -28.91
N ARG A 310 3.55 8.83 -30.07
CA ARG A 310 4.68 9.22 -30.92
C ARG A 310 5.63 10.14 -30.17
N ALA A 311 5.08 11.14 -29.46
CA ALA A 311 5.87 12.08 -28.67
C ALA A 311 6.67 11.38 -27.56
N PHE A 312 6.11 10.32 -26.96
CA PHE A 312 6.83 9.49 -26.00
C PHE A 312 7.96 8.70 -26.66
N LEU A 313 7.70 7.99 -27.76
CA LEU A 313 8.72 7.19 -28.44
C LEU A 313 9.92 8.02 -28.87
N THR A 314 9.69 9.24 -29.39
CA THR A 314 10.77 10.18 -29.74
C THR A 314 11.57 10.59 -28.50
N LYS A 315 10.91 10.98 -27.40
CA LYS A 315 11.59 11.40 -26.17
C LYS A 315 12.38 10.26 -25.50
N ALA A 316 11.83 9.05 -25.55
CA ALA A 316 12.45 7.85 -24.98
C ALA A 316 13.47 7.20 -25.91
N ARG A 317 13.61 7.69 -27.16
CA ARG A 317 14.48 7.12 -28.21
C ARG A 317 14.20 5.62 -28.43
N LEU A 318 12.92 5.26 -28.53
CA LEU A 318 12.48 3.89 -28.71
C LEU A 318 12.04 3.64 -30.15
N GLU A 319 12.71 2.72 -30.83
CA GLU A 319 12.32 2.24 -32.16
C GLU A 319 11.54 0.93 -32.03
N LEU A 320 10.25 0.98 -32.33
CA LEU A 320 9.34 -0.16 -32.17
C LEU A 320 9.17 -1.01 -33.44
N LYS A 321 9.94 -0.73 -34.49
CA LYS A 321 9.91 -1.50 -35.75
C LYS A 321 10.02 -3.02 -35.51
N PRO A 322 10.91 -3.53 -34.62
CA PRO A 322 10.98 -4.95 -34.34
C PRO A 322 9.72 -5.58 -33.73
N LEU A 323 8.89 -4.79 -33.02
CA LEU A 323 7.60 -5.24 -32.50
C LEU A 323 6.55 -5.28 -33.63
N GLN A 324 6.57 -4.31 -34.54
CA GLN A 324 5.70 -4.28 -35.71
C GLN A 324 6.02 -5.43 -36.67
N ASP A 325 7.30 -5.70 -36.90
CA ASP A 325 7.78 -6.83 -37.71
C ASP A 325 7.36 -8.18 -37.09
N ALA A 326 7.16 -8.22 -35.76
CA ALA A 326 6.60 -9.37 -35.04
C ALA A 326 5.05 -9.44 -35.10
N GLY A 327 4.39 -8.59 -35.91
CA GLY A 327 2.94 -8.59 -36.11
C GLY A 327 2.14 -7.75 -35.11
N LEU A 328 2.78 -6.95 -34.25
CA LEU A 328 2.08 -6.09 -33.29
C LEU A 328 1.62 -4.77 -33.93
N ARG A 329 0.32 -4.50 -33.89
CA ARG A 329 -0.26 -3.25 -34.37
C ARG A 329 -0.10 -2.14 -33.32
N LEU A 330 0.55 -1.04 -33.70
CA LEU A 330 0.67 0.14 -32.85
C LEU A 330 -0.54 1.06 -33.02
N ILE A 331 -1.14 1.47 -31.91
CA ILE A 331 -2.22 2.46 -31.86
C ILE A 331 -1.69 3.69 -31.14
N PHE A 332 -1.66 4.83 -31.82
CA PHE A 332 -1.15 6.07 -31.25
C PHE A 332 -2.28 6.89 -30.62
N VAL A 333 -2.06 7.35 -29.38
CA VAL A 333 -3.03 8.20 -28.68
C VAL A 333 -3.28 9.53 -29.39
N GLU A 334 -2.30 10.02 -30.15
CA GLU A 334 -2.44 11.20 -31.00
C GLU A 334 -3.49 10.98 -32.10
N ASP A 335 -3.45 9.84 -32.81
CA ASP A 335 -4.39 9.50 -33.87
C ASP A 335 -5.83 9.37 -33.32
N LEU A 336 -5.98 8.87 -32.09
CA LEU A 336 -7.28 8.82 -31.40
C LEU A 336 -7.78 10.23 -31.09
N ARG A 337 -6.89 11.13 -30.64
CA ARG A 337 -7.23 12.51 -30.29
C ARG A 337 -7.69 13.32 -31.51
N GLU A 338 -7.12 13.07 -32.69
CA GLU A 338 -7.51 13.74 -33.94
C GLU A 338 -8.94 13.38 -34.38
N ARG A 339 -9.40 12.17 -34.06
CA ARG A 339 -10.79 11.72 -34.32
C ARG A 339 -11.83 12.34 -33.37
N VAL A 340 -11.38 13.01 -32.31
CA VAL A 340 -12.23 13.60 -31.28
C VAL A 340 -12.54 15.07 -31.60
N THR A 341 -13.75 15.30 -32.12
CA THR A 341 -14.30 16.63 -32.38
C THR A 341 -14.72 17.36 -31.09
N SER A 342 -14.81 18.69 -31.13
CA SER A 342 -15.29 19.51 -30.00
C SER A 342 -16.70 19.11 -29.55
N LEU A 343 -17.57 18.71 -30.48
CA LEU A 343 -18.92 18.25 -30.19
C LEU A 343 -18.91 16.93 -29.38
N LYS A 344 -18.06 15.97 -29.77
CA LYS A 344 -17.85 14.73 -29.01
C LYS A 344 -17.36 15.04 -27.59
N ARG A 345 -16.40 15.97 -27.43
CA ARG A 345 -15.88 16.38 -26.11
C ARG A 345 -16.97 16.94 -25.22
N LEU A 346 -17.78 17.86 -25.73
CA LEU A 346 -18.89 18.45 -24.98
C LEU A 346 -19.94 17.39 -24.62
N ALA A 347 -20.29 16.51 -25.56
CA ALA A 347 -21.23 15.42 -25.31
C ALA A 347 -20.73 14.45 -24.23
N ALA A 348 -19.45 14.08 -24.22
CA ALA A 348 -18.87 13.23 -23.17
C ALA A 348 -18.87 13.92 -21.81
N LEU A 349 -18.50 15.21 -21.76
CA LEU A 349 -18.57 15.97 -20.51
C LEU A 349 -19.99 16.06 -19.97
N ALA A 350 -20.99 16.31 -20.82
CA ALA A 350 -22.39 16.34 -20.44
C ALA A 350 -22.88 14.97 -19.94
N ARG A 351 -22.59 13.88 -20.66
CA ARG A 351 -22.93 12.50 -20.24
C ARG A 351 -22.35 12.17 -18.87
N VAL A 352 -21.06 12.42 -18.66
CA VAL A 352 -20.39 12.15 -17.38
C VAL A 352 -20.88 13.08 -16.27
N ALA A 353 -21.23 14.33 -16.57
CA ALA A 353 -21.79 15.26 -15.59
C ALA A 353 -23.17 14.80 -15.08
N LEU A 354 -24.04 14.33 -15.98
CA LEU A 354 -25.40 13.87 -15.67
C LEU A 354 -25.40 12.47 -15.04
N ASN A 355 -24.60 11.57 -15.60
CA ASN A 355 -24.50 10.19 -15.14
C ASN A 355 -23.05 9.69 -15.27
N PRO A 356 -22.21 9.84 -14.23
CA PRO A 356 -20.84 9.33 -14.25
C PRO A 356 -20.73 7.83 -14.57
N ARG A 357 -21.77 7.03 -14.29
CA ARG A 357 -21.79 5.59 -14.61
C ARG A 357 -21.84 5.31 -16.11
N SER A 358 -22.21 6.28 -16.94
CA SER A 358 -22.21 6.14 -18.41
C SER A 358 -20.82 5.80 -18.99
N VAL A 359 -19.74 6.03 -18.24
CA VAL A 359 -18.38 5.61 -18.62
C VAL A 359 -18.25 4.08 -18.64
N ILE A 360 -19.02 3.34 -17.85
CA ILE A 360 -18.95 1.88 -17.78
C ILE A 360 -19.79 1.31 -18.93
N ARG A 361 -19.15 0.89 -20.02
CA ARG A 361 -19.83 0.31 -21.18
C ARG A 361 -20.07 -1.18 -21.02
N THR A 362 -19.07 -1.88 -20.49
CA THR A 362 -19.13 -3.31 -20.20
C THR A 362 -18.92 -3.52 -18.70
N PRO A 363 -19.96 -3.93 -17.95
CA PRO A 363 -19.79 -4.32 -16.55
C PRO A 363 -18.73 -5.41 -16.42
N GLN A 364 -17.80 -5.25 -15.49
CA GLN A 364 -16.75 -6.23 -15.23
C GLN A 364 -16.96 -6.91 -13.88
N SER A 365 -16.67 -8.22 -13.82
CA SER A 365 -16.57 -8.94 -12.56
C SER A 365 -15.35 -8.46 -11.75
N ALA A 366 -15.47 -8.46 -10.42
CA ALA A 366 -14.37 -8.16 -9.51
C ALA A 366 -13.17 -9.13 -9.70
N ASP A 367 -13.43 -10.37 -10.08
CA ASP A 367 -12.39 -11.39 -10.27
C ASP A 367 -11.80 -11.37 -11.69
N ARG A 368 -12.21 -10.43 -12.53
CA ARG A 368 -11.58 -10.25 -13.84
C ARG A 368 -10.20 -9.64 -13.70
N THR A 369 -9.24 -10.08 -14.52
CA THR A 369 -7.92 -9.46 -14.60
C THR A 369 -8.04 -7.98 -14.96
N ALA A 370 -7.62 -7.11 -14.03
CA ALA A 370 -7.57 -5.67 -14.22
C ALA A 370 -6.30 -5.24 -14.92
N VAL A 371 -5.15 -5.85 -14.60
CA VAL A 371 -3.88 -5.46 -15.20
C VAL A 371 -2.90 -6.63 -15.20
N VAL A 372 -2.07 -6.70 -16.25
CA VAL A 372 -0.88 -7.54 -16.28
C VAL A 372 0.34 -6.64 -16.13
N LEU A 373 1.19 -6.98 -15.16
CA LEU A 373 2.47 -6.31 -14.91
C LEU A 373 3.61 -7.30 -15.04
N PHE A 374 4.74 -6.87 -15.59
CA PHE A 374 5.88 -7.76 -15.81
C PHE A 374 6.98 -7.53 -14.77
N THR A 375 7.45 -8.62 -14.15
CA THR A 375 8.57 -8.59 -13.19
C THR A 375 9.78 -9.30 -13.77
N SER A 376 10.98 -8.88 -13.36
CA SER A 376 12.22 -9.56 -13.72
C SER A 376 12.28 -10.90 -12.96
N GLY A 377 11.85 -11.98 -13.60
CA GLY A 377 11.87 -13.32 -13.01
C GLY A 377 13.29 -13.74 -12.60
N SER A 378 13.39 -14.64 -11.61
CA SER A 378 14.67 -15.13 -11.06
C SER A 378 15.59 -15.81 -12.08
N GLU A 379 15.04 -16.26 -13.20
CA GLU A 379 15.73 -17.02 -14.28
C GLU A 379 16.07 -16.17 -15.51
N GLY A 380 15.84 -14.84 -15.49
CA GLY A 380 16.11 -13.97 -16.64
C GLY A 380 14.90 -13.74 -17.54
N VAL A 381 13.95 -14.68 -17.60
CA VAL A 381 12.69 -14.52 -18.31
C VAL A 381 11.70 -13.69 -17.47
N PRO A 382 11.07 -12.64 -18.04
CA PRO A 382 10.05 -11.88 -17.33
C PRO A 382 8.85 -12.75 -16.93
N LYS A 383 8.29 -12.47 -15.76
CA LYS A 383 7.03 -13.08 -15.31
C LYS A 383 5.87 -12.11 -15.51
N GLY A 384 4.81 -12.56 -16.17
CA GLY A 384 3.58 -11.80 -16.31
C GLY A 384 2.66 -12.03 -15.12
N VAL A 385 2.53 -11.06 -14.23
CA VAL A 385 1.68 -11.12 -13.04
C VAL A 385 0.29 -10.61 -13.38
N ALA A 386 -0.75 -11.45 -13.23
CA ALA A 386 -2.14 -11.07 -13.46
C ALA A 386 -2.80 -10.63 -12.15
N LEU A 387 -3.24 -9.37 -12.08
CA LEU A 387 -3.93 -8.79 -10.92
C LEU A 387 -5.39 -8.54 -11.26
N SER A 388 -6.33 -9.00 -10.43
CA SER A 388 -7.76 -8.76 -10.61
C SER A 388 -8.19 -7.35 -10.17
N GLN A 389 -9.42 -6.96 -10.54
CA GLN A 389 -10.05 -5.75 -9.99
C GLN A 389 -10.14 -5.83 -8.45
N SER A 390 -10.51 -7.00 -7.92
CA SER A 390 -10.59 -7.27 -6.48
C SER A 390 -9.22 -7.19 -5.79
N ASN A 391 -8.13 -7.61 -6.44
CA ASN A 391 -6.78 -7.51 -5.88
C ASN A 391 -6.36 -6.04 -5.67
N LEU A 392 -6.53 -5.22 -6.71
CA LEU A 392 -6.19 -3.79 -6.66
C LEU A 392 -7.05 -3.05 -5.63
N MET A 393 -8.37 -3.28 -5.66
CA MET A 393 -9.29 -2.65 -4.71
C MET A 393 -9.04 -3.07 -3.27
N SER A 394 -8.71 -4.34 -3.03
CA SER A 394 -8.37 -4.83 -1.69
C SER A 394 -7.12 -4.16 -1.15
N ASN A 395 -6.05 -4.01 -1.94
CA ASN A 395 -4.84 -3.35 -1.46
C ASN A 395 -5.06 -1.86 -1.16
N ILE A 396 -5.85 -1.16 -2.00
CA ILE A 396 -6.25 0.22 -1.74
C ILE A 396 -7.04 0.34 -0.42
N ARG A 397 -8.01 -0.54 -0.20
CA ARG A 397 -8.83 -0.55 1.04
C ARG A 397 -8.01 -0.91 2.27
N GLN A 398 -7.09 -1.88 2.17
CA GLN A 398 -6.16 -2.21 3.23
C GLN A 398 -5.39 -0.97 3.67
N LEU A 399 -4.81 -0.21 2.73
CA LEU A 399 -4.07 1.01 3.06
C LEU A 399 -4.98 2.09 3.66
N LEU A 400 -6.16 2.33 3.08
CA LEU A 400 -7.14 3.31 3.60
C LEU A 400 -7.71 2.96 4.97
N SER A 401 -7.60 1.70 5.42
CA SER A 401 -8.04 1.28 6.75
C SER A 401 -7.01 1.58 7.85
N ILE A 402 -5.75 1.83 7.49
CA ILE A 402 -4.64 2.06 8.44
C ILE A 402 -3.91 3.39 8.25
N CYS A 403 -4.11 4.07 7.13
CA CYS A 403 -3.53 5.37 6.83
C CYS A 403 -4.61 6.43 6.74
N ASP A 404 -4.40 7.55 7.44
CA ASP A 404 -5.40 8.61 7.63
C ASP A 404 -5.46 9.61 6.46
N LEU A 405 -5.52 9.08 5.24
CA LEU A 405 -5.58 9.86 4.01
C LEU A 405 -6.96 10.53 3.87
N THR A 406 -6.94 11.85 3.70
CA THR A 406 -8.13 12.68 3.56
C THR A 406 -8.31 13.15 2.13
N ASP A 407 -9.44 13.76 1.83
CA ASP A 407 -9.67 14.33 0.50
C ASP A 407 -8.69 15.48 0.19
N GLU A 408 -8.06 16.09 1.20
CA GLU A 408 -7.12 17.21 1.04
C GLU A 408 -5.70 16.76 0.69
N ASP A 409 -5.40 15.47 0.79
CA ASP A 409 -4.08 14.95 0.48
C ASP A 409 -3.70 15.10 -1.00
N ARG A 410 -2.39 15.18 -1.22
CA ARG A 410 -1.77 15.48 -2.51
C ARG A 410 -0.59 14.53 -2.72
N ILE A 411 -0.74 13.53 -3.57
CA ILE A 411 0.33 12.59 -3.92
C ILE A 411 1.26 13.21 -4.97
N PHE A 412 2.56 13.14 -4.73
CA PHE A 412 3.59 13.27 -5.76
C PHE A 412 4.02 11.88 -6.21
N ASN A 413 3.69 11.50 -7.45
CA ASN A 413 4.02 10.19 -8.00
C ASN A 413 5.03 10.30 -9.15
N CYS A 414 6.29 10.06 -8.83
CA CYS A 414 7.36 9.89 -9.82
C CYS A 414 7.73 8.42 -10.07
N LEU A 415 7.02 7.47 -9.46
CA LEU A 415 7.30 6.04 -9.61
C LEU A 415 6.62 5.50 -10.88
N PRO A 416 7.31 4.69 -11.70
CA PRO A 416 6.75 4.27 -12.99
C PRO A 416 5.41 3.54 -12.87
N LEU A 417 4.44 3.89 -13.73
CA LEU A 417 3.11 3.27 -13.72
C LEU A 417 3.09 1.83 -14.24
N PHE A 418 4.14 1.36 -14.92
CA PHE A 418 4.31 -0.07 -15.26
C PHE A 418 4.82 -0.90 -14.06
N HIS A 419 5.03 -0.29 -12.90
CA HIS A 419 5.24 -0.97 -11.64
C HIS A 419 4.02 -0.80 -10.72
N SER A 420 3.65 -1.88 -10.03
CA SER A 420 2.48 -1.95 -9.14
C SER A 420 2.45 -0.86 -8.06
N PHE A 421 3.61 -0.43 -7.54
CA PHE A 421 3.67 0.64 -6.55
C PHE A 421 3.33 2.02 -7.12
N GLY A 422 3.90 2.38 -8.27
CA GLY A 422 3.54 3.61 -8.98
C GLY A 422 2.11 3.59 -9.49
N LEU A 423 1.60 2.42 -9.91
CA LEU A 423 0.24 2.26 -10.41
C LEU A 423 -0.80 2.31 -9.30
N THR A 424 -0.83 1.32 -8.40
CA THR A 424 -1.93 1.12 -7.46
C THR A 424 -1.97 2.24 -6.43
N ILE A 425 -0.85 2.49 -5.74
CA ILE A 425 -0.80 3.49 -4.67
C ILE A 425 -0.58 4.88 -5.27
N GLY A 426 0.29 4.99 -6.27
CA GLY A 426 0.66 6.27 -6.86
C GLY A 426 -0.36 6.89 -7.80
N ALA A 427 -1.24 6.12 -8.44
CA ALA A 427 -2.21 6.65 -9.41
C ALA A 427 -3.65 6.19 -9.18
N LEU A 428 -3.90 4.92 -8.86
CA LEU A 428 -5.27 4.41 -8.71
C LEU A 428 -5.91 4.85 -7.39
N LEU A 429 -5.20 4.73 -6.27
CA LEU A 429 -5.66 5.17 -4.95
C LEU A 429 -6.19 6.61 -4.94
N PRO A 430 -5.46 7.64 -5.42
CA PRO A 430 -5.95 9.02 -5.43
C PRO A 430 -7.22 9.18 -6.30
N LEU A 431 -7.32 8.47 -7.43
CA LEU A 431 -8.52 8.51 -8.28
C LEU A 431 -9.72 7.82 -7.62
N VAL A 432 -9.51 6.66 -7.00
CA VAL A 432 -10.53 5.90 -6.24
C VAL A 432 -11.06 6.72 -5.07
N ARG A 433 -10.18 7.39 -4.33
CA ARG A 433 -10.58 8.22 -3.18
C ARG A 433 -11.08 9.61 -3.59
N GLY A 434 -10.63 10.16 -4.72
CA GLY A 434 -11.02 11.47 -5.23
C GLY A 434 -10.14 12.64 -4.78
N PHE A 435 -8.87 12.40 -4.46
CA PHE A 435 -7.91 13.43 -4.09
C PHE A 435 -6.80 13.60 -5.15
N TYR A 436 -5.94 14.59 -4.94
CA TYR A 436 -4.98 15.05 -5.94
C TYR A 436 -3.77 14.12 -6.11
N VAL A 437 -3.38 13.86 -7.36
CA VAL A 437 -2.10 13.28 -7.74
C VAL A 437 -1.40 14.12 -8.80
N PHE A 438 -0.10 14.34 -8.60
CA PHE A 438 0.81 14.84 -9.60
C PHE A 438 1.65 13.70 -10.18
N LEU A 439 1.52 13.44 -11.47
CA LEU A 439 2.29 12.44 -12.21
C LEU A 439 3.55 13.09 -12.79
N TYR A 440 4.70 12.64 -12.33
CA TYR A 440 6.00 13.10 -12.82
C TYR A 440 6.70 12.01 -13.66
N PRO A 441 7.25 12.34 -14.84
CA PRO A 441 7.76 11.34 -15.80
C PRO A 441 8.91 10.46 -15.31
N SER A 442 9.78 10.97 -14.42
CA SER A 442 11.01 10.26 -14.05
C SER A 442 11.43 10.55 -12.61
N PRO A 443 11.71 9.52 -11.80
CA PRO A 443 12.22 9.71 -10.44
C PRO A 443 13.71 10.12 -10.43
N LEU A 444 14.42 10.01 -11.56
CA LEU A 444 15.86 10.25 -11.66
C LEU A 444 16.24 11.74 -11.66
N HIS A 445 15.26 12.65 -11.78
CA HIS A 445 15.52 14.09 -11.79
C HIS A 445 15.71 14.63 -10.36
N TYR A 446 16.84 14.27 -9.74
CA TYR A 446 17.06 14.46 -8.30
C TYR A 446 17.01 15.91 -7.79
N ARG A 447 17.23 16.90 -8.66
CA ARG A 447 17.08 18.34 -8.32
C ARG A 447 15.67 18.88 -8.56
N VAL A 448 14.97 18.35 -9.56
CA VAL A 448 13.67 18.89 -9.99
C VAL A 448 12.55 18.31 -9.14
N VAL A 449 12.64 17.03 -8.75
CA VAL A 449 11.59 16.38 -7.93
C VAL A 449 11.37 17.09 -6.59
N PRO A 450 12.40 17.41 -5.78
CA PRO A 450 12.19 18.13 -4.51
C PRO A 450 11.50 19.49 -4.71
N ALA A 451 11.99 20.30 -5.67
CA ALA A 451 11.39 21.60 -5.98
C ALA A 451 9.94 21.46 -6.48
N ALA A 452 9.68 20.53 -7.41
CA ALA A 452 8.34 20.32 -7.96
C ALA A 452 7.33 19.83 -6.90
N LEU A 453 7.80 19.06 -5.91
CA LEU A 453 7.03 18.61 -4.75
C LEU A 453 6.68 19.80 -3.85
N TYR A 454 7.67 20.64 -3.55
CA TYR A 454 7.51 21.86 -2.78
C TYR A 454 6.49 22.82 -3.43
N ASP A 455 6.66 23.12 -4.72
CA ASP A 455 5.80 24.04 -5.49
C ASP A 455 4.32 23.63 -5.53
N ARG A 456 4.03 22.37 -5.23
CA ARG A 456 2.67 21.79 -5.31
C ARG A 456 2.09 21.46 -3.95
N ASP A 457 2.79 21.74 -2.86
CA ASP A 457 2.43 21.38 -1.49
C ASP A 457 1.98 19.91 -1.39
N CYS A 458 2.71 19.00 -2.04
CA CYS A 458 2.35 17.58 -1.97
C CYS A 458 2.56 17.06 -0.54
N THR A 459 1.58 16.31 -0.03
CA THR A 459 1.57 15.78 1.34
C THR A 459 2.02 14.32 1.41
N VAL A 460 2.05 13.63 0.28
CA VAL A 460 2.44 12.23 0.18
C VAL A 460 3.49 12.06 -0.93
N LEU A 461 4.61 11.42 -0.59
CA LEU A 461 5.64 11.01 -1.56
C LEU A 461 5.84 9.50 -1.48
N LEU A 462 5.89 8.86 -2.66
CA LEU A 462 6.25 7.46 -2.82
C LEU A 462 7.66 7.36 -3.39
N SER A 463 8.52 6.54 -2.80
CA SER A 463 9.92 6.47 -3.22
C SER A 463 10.60 5.14 -2.89
N THR A 464 11.87 5.01 -3.25
CA THR A 464 12.76 3.89 -2.89
C THR A 464 14.03 4.43 -2.24
N ASN A 465 14.82 3.57 -1.56
CA ASN A 465 16.09 3.99 -0.96
C ASN A 465 16.98 4.75 -1.94
N THR A 466 17.14 4.21 -3.16
CA THR A 466 17.96 4.82 -4.21
C THR A 466 17.55 6.26 -4.54
N PHE A 467 16.25 6.49 -4.75
CA PHE A 467 15.74 7.82 -5.10
C PHE A 467 15.79 8.78 -3.92
N LEU A 468 15.45 8.31 -2.72
CA LEU A 468 15.54 9.09 -1.49
C LEU A 468 16.98 9.57 -1.21
N ASN A 469 17.98 8.73 -1.48
CA ASN A 469 19.38 9.13 -1.36
C ASN A 469 19.74 10.24 -2.37
N GLY A 470 19.31 10.09 -3.62
CA GLY A 470 19.48 11.08 -4.68
C GLY A 470 18.85 12.44 -4.33
N TYR A 471 17.59 12.44 -3.88
CA TYR A 471 16.88 13.64 -3.44
C TYR A 471 17.54 14.26 -2.21
N GLY A 472 17.85 13.46 -1.19
CA GLY A 472 18.41 13.96 0.07
C GLY A 472 19.73 14.73 -0.12
N ARG A 473 20.54 14.34 -1.10
CA ARG A 473 21.79 15.03 -1.46
C ARG A 473 21.58 16.36 -2.18
N LYS A 474 20.47 16.55 -2.90
CA LYS A 474 20.25 17.70 -3.79
C LYS A 474 19.20 18.68 -3.30
N ALA A 475 18.23 18.22 -2.52
CA ALA A 475 17.14 19.02 -2.00
C ALA A 475 17.60 20.06 -0.97
N HIS A 476 16.91 21.19 -0.94
CA HIS A 476 16.96 22.16 0.15
C HIS A 476 16.23 21.61 1.38
N PHE A 477 16.65 22.01 2.61
CA PHE A 477 16.09 21.45 3.86
C PHE A 477 14.57 21.68 4.01
N TYR A 478 14.02 22.65 3.28
CA TYR A 478 12.61 23.04 3.33
C TYR A 478 11.74 22.42 2.23
N ASP A 479 12.32 21.73 1.23
CA ASP A 479 11.58 21.23 0.06
C ASP A 479 10.46 20.23 0.42
N PHE A 480 10.56 19.56 1.56
CA PHE A 480 9.62 18.52 1.99
C PHE A 480 8.69 18.95 3.14
N ARG A 481 8.56 20.26 3.41
CA ARG A 481 7.82 20.81 4.57
C ARG A 481 6.37 20.34 4.67
N SER A 482 5.71 20.03 3.55
CA SER A 482 4.30 19.65 3.47
C SER A 482 4.07 18.16 3.67
N LEU A 483 5.12 17.33 3.68
CA LEU A 483 4.97 15.88 3.75
C LEU A 483 4.37 15.44 5.08
N ARG A 484 3.22 14.78 4.99
CA ARG A 484 2.63 13.96 6.06
C ARG A 484 3.08 12.50 5.95
N TYR A 485 3.25 12.02 4.72
CA TYR A 485 3.58 10.63 4.42
C TYR A 485 4.74 10.53 3.44
N LEU A 486 5.76 9.78 3.84
CA LEU A 486 6.84 9.34 2.97
C LEU A 486 6.88 7.82 2.97
N PHE A 487 6.18 7.20 2.03
CA PHE A 487 6.18 5.75 1.90
C PHE A 487 7.36 5.32 1.05
N ALA A 488 8.20 4.44 1.62
CA ALA A 488 9.33 3.90 0.92
C ALA A 488 9.25 2.38 0.86
N GLY A 489 9.52 1.81 -0.31
CA GLY A 489 9.44 0.36 -0.50
C GLY A 489 10.22 -0.08 -1.74
N ALA A 490 9.99 -1.33 -2.17
CA ALA A 490 10.69 -2.02 -3.26
C ALA A 490 12.19 -2.26 -3.06
N GLU A 491 12.81 -1.59 -2.09
CA GLU A 491 14.20 -1.74 -1.62
C GLU A 491 14.21 -1.55 -0.10
N LYS A 492 15.11 -2.25 0.59
CA LYS A 492 15.36 -1.99 2.00
C LYS A 492 15.96 -0.59 2.18
N ILE A 493 15.49 0.12 3.20
CA ILE A 493 15.98 1.47 3.49
C ILE A 493 17.31 1.39 4.24
N GLN A 494 18.31 2.09 3.71
CA GLN A 494 19.61 2.16 4.37
C GLN A 494 19.53 3.12 5.57
N GLN A 495 20.23 2.76 6.65
CA GLN A 495 20.35 3.59 7.85
C GLN A 495 20.84 5.00 7.53
N SER A 496 21.79 5.15 6.59
CA SER A 496 22.30 6.44 6.15
C SER A 496 21.23 7.32 5.49
N THR A 497 20.35 6.72 4.68
CA THR A 497 19.20 7.42 4.07
C THR A 497 18.19 7.82 5.15
N PHE A 498 17.88 6.91 6.08
CA PHE A 498 16.97 7.20 7.19
C PHE A 498 17.46 8.37 8.06
N GLU A 499 18.72 8.33 8.49
CA GLU A 499 19.33 9.40 9.29
C GLU A 499 19.41 10.72 8.54
N LEU A 500 19.77 10.69 7.24
CA LEU A 500 19.79 11.88 6.40
C LEU A 500 18.41 12.55 6.37
N TRP A 501 17.34 11.79 6.10
CA TRP A 501 16.00 12.34 5.99
C TRP A 501 15.46 12.86 7.32
N LYS A 502 15.71 12.10 8.40
CA LYS A 502 15.34 12.49 9.77
C LYS A 502 16.04 13.79 10.18
N ARG A 503 17.35 13.90 9.99
CA ARG A 503 18.14 15.07 10.46
C ARG A 503 17.97 16.29 9.58
N LYS A 504 18.00 16.12 8.25
CA LYS A 504 17.99 17.25 7.30
C LYS A 504 16.59 17.82 7.08
N PHE A 505 15.56 16.98 7.03
CA PHE A 505 14.20 17.39 6.67
C PHE A 505 13.19 17.25 7.81
N GLY A 506 13.53 16.56 8.92
CA GLY A 506 12.57 16.23 9.97
C GLY A 506 11.49 15.24 9.52
N VAL A 507 11.69 14.56 8.39
CA VAL A 507 10.70 13.66 7.78
C VAL A 507 11.02 12.22 8.16
N ARG A 508 10.03 11.53 8.72
CA ARG A 508 10.09 10.09 9.01
C ARG A 508 9.77 9.29 7.73
N ILE A 509 10.69 8.39 7.37
CA ILE A 509 10.44 7.40 6.32
C ILE A 509 9.55 6.28 6.89
N LEU A 510 8.46 5.97 6.21
CA LEU A 510 7.58 4.85 6.51
C LEU A 510 7.92 3.71 5.55
N GLU A 511 8.77 2.80 6.00
CA GLU A 511 9.19 1.65 5.21
C GLU A 511 8.05 0.63 5.12
N GLY A 512 7.83 0.12 3.91
CA GLY A 512 6.85 -0.91 3.60
C GLY A 512 7.42 -1.99 2.68
N TYR A 513 6.83 -3.16 2.78
CA TYR A 513 7.21 -4.36 2.05
C TYR A 513 6.08 -4.86 1.17
N GLY A 514 6.46 -5.50 0.07
CA GLY A 514 5.54 -6.12 -0.86
C GLY A 514 6.19 -6.44 -2.19
N ALA A 515 5.38 -6.93 -3.10
CA ALA A 515 5.76 -7.35 -4.44
C ALA A 515 4.62 -7.09 -5.42
N THR A 516 4.89 -7.19 -6.72
CA THR A 516 3.83 -7.00 -7.73
C THR A 516 2.70 -8.01 -7.55
N GLU A 517 3.05 -9.22 -7.15
CA GLU A 517 2.17 -10.32 -6.80
C GLU A 517 1.22 -10.01 -5.62
N CYS A 518 1.42 -8.90 -4.91
CA CYS A 518 0.67 -8.48 -3.71
C CYS A 518 -0.04 -7.13 -3.89
N SER A 519 -0.06 -6.60 -5.12
CA SER A 519 -0.89 -5.45 -5.54
C SER A 519 -0.70 -4.05 -4.93
N PRO A 520 0.46 -3.57 -4.46
CA PRO A 520 1.77 -4.20 -4.23
C PRO A 520 2.09 -4.53 -2.77
N CYS A 521 1.34 -3.99 -1.80
CA CYS A 521 1.82 -3.88 -0.41
C CYS A 521 1.37 -5.08 0.44
N LEU A 522 2.25 -5.60 1.30
CA LEU A 522 1.99 -6.67 2.27
C LEU A 522 2.08 -6.18 3.70
N ALA A 523 3.05 -5.33 4.03
CA ALA A 523 3.30 -4.81 5.36
C ALA A 523 3.79 -3.37 5.28
N ILE A 524 3.47 -2.54 6.28
CA ILE A 524 3.90 -1.14 6.29
C ILE A 524 4.03 -0.55 7.70
N ASN A 525 5.03 0.30 7.90
CA ASN A 525 5.08 1.21 9.03
C ASN A 525 4.04 2.32 8.86
N THR A 526 3.29 2.63 9.91
CA THR A 526 2.35 3.77 9.93
C THR A 526 2.81 4.82 10.92
N PRO A 527 2.30 6.06 10.84
CA PRO A 527 2.64 7.06 11.83
C PRO A 527 2.32 6.65 13.28
N MET A 528 1.27 5.85 13.46
CA MET A 528 0.79 5.36 14.75
C MET A 528 1.52 4.12 15.24
N ILE A 529 1.92 3.22 14.32
CA ILE A 529 2.54 1.93 14.62
C ILE A 529 3.75 1.78 13.72
N SER A 530 4.94 2.01 14.28
CA SER A 530 6.19 1.93 13.53
C SER A 530 7.32 1.45 14.41
N SER A 531 8.20 0.64 13.83
CA SER A 531 9.44 0.17 14.44
C SER A 531 10.58 0.28 13.43
N TYR A 532 11.67 0.94 13.83
CA TYR A 532 12.83 1.12 12.96
C TYR A 532 13.52 -0.22 12.64
N GLY A 533 14.01 -0.38 11.41
CA GLY A 533 14.62 -1.63 10.96
C GLY A 533 13.62 -2.72 10.57
N THR A 534 12.32 -2.45 10.73
CA THR A 534 11.22 -3.33 10.33
C THR A 534 10.47 -2.73 9.14
N VAL A 535 9.72 -3.55 8.42
CA VAL A 535 8.80 -3.08 7.36
C VAL A 535 7.38 -2.87 7.89
N GLY A 536 7.22 -2.75 9.21
CA GLY A 536 5.96 -2.59 9.89
C GLY A 536 5.18 -3.88 10.07
N ARG A 537 3.86 -3.76 10.26
CA ARG A 537 2.95 -4.90 10.46
C ARG A 537 2.28 -5.27 9.14
N PHE A 538 1.85 -6.53 9.01
CA PHE A 538 1.05 -6.96 7.86
C PHE A 538 -0.23 -6.13 7.73
N LEU A 539 -0.65 -5.90 6.49
CA LEU A 539 -1.94 -5.28 6.19
C LEU A 539 -3.10 -6.16 6.69
N PRO A 540 -4.30 -5.58 6.91
CA PRO A 540 -5.46 -6.34 7.35
C PRO A 540 -5.82 -7.48 6.38
N CYS A 541 -6.23 -8.62 6.94
CA CYS A 541 -6.59 -9.81 6.16
C CYS A 541 -5.46 -10.40 5.29
N ILE A 542 -4.20 -10.17 5.68
CA ILE A 542 -3.07 -10.96 5.21
C ILE A 542 -2.84 -12.10 6.19
N GLU A 543 -3.05 -13.33 5.72
CA GLU A 543 -2.57 -14.52 6.38
C GLU A 543 -1.10 -14.75 6.01
N HIS A 544 -0.30 -15.22 6.96
CA HIS A 544 1.11 -15.51 6.74
C HIS A 544 1.52 -16.83 7.40
N ARG A 545 2.54 -17.48 6.82
CA ARG A 545 3.25 -18.64 7.37
C ARG A 545 4.74 -18.39 7.24
N ILE A 546 5.48 -18.81 8.25
CA ILE A 546 6.94 -18.77 8.25
C ILE A 546 7.40 -20.21 8.27
N GLU A 547 7.89 -20.70 7.13
CA GLU A 547 8.45 -22.03 7.00
C GLU A 547 9.93 -22.02 7.44
N PRO A 548 10.35 -22.89 8.37
CA PRO A 548 11.76 -23.02 8.74
C PRO A 548 12.62 -23.31 7.51
N VAL A 549 13.82 -22.74 7.47
CA VAL A 549 14.81 -23.00 6.43
C VAL A 549 16.08 -23.53 7.10
N GLU A 550 16.59 -24.66 6.61
CA GLU A 550 17.83 -25.25 7.10
C GLU A 550 18.98 -24.23 7.03
N GLY A 551 19.73 -24.08 8.11
CA GLY A 551 20.84 -23.11 8.23
C GLY A 551 20.41 -21.67 8.50
N VAL A 552 19.11 -21.39 8.69
CA VAL A 552 18.61 -20.08 9.16
C VAL A 552 18.19 -20.20 10.63
N SER A 553 18.95 -19.55 11.53
CA SER A 553 18.72 -19.63 12.98
C SER A 553 17.60 -18.73 13.50
N VAL A 554 17.29 -17.64 12.78
CA VAL A 554 16.25 -16.67 13.15
C VAL A 554 15.36 -16.41 11.94
N GLY A 555 14.05 -16.59 12.11
CA GLY A 555 13.06 -16.40 11.06
C GLY A 555 12.94 -17.59 10.11
N GLY A 556 12.33 -17.36 8.96
CA GLY A 556 12.10 -18.40 7.95
C GLY A 556 11.47 -17.84 6.68
N ARG A 557 11.17 -18.73 5.74
CA ARG A 557 10.59 -18.40 4.43
C ARG A 557 9.15 -17.92 4.60
N LEU A 558 8.85 -16.75 4.06
CA LEU A 558 7.53 -16.15 4.13
C LEU A 558 6.62 -16.66 3.01
N LEU A 559 5.48 -17.23 3.41
CA LEU A 559 4.34 -17.46 2.53
C LEU A 559 3.18 -16.59 2.99
N VAL A 560 2.45 -16.03 2.04
CA VAL A 560 1.30 -15.15 2.31
C VAL A 560 0.08 -15.53 1.52
N LYS A 561 -1.09 -15.28 2.09
CA LYS A 561 -2.39 -15.45 1.46
C LYS A 561 -3.29 -14.29 1.83
N GLY A 562 -4.09 -13.80 0.89
CA GLY A 562 -4.94 -12.64 1.14
C GLY A 562 -5.63 -12.13 -0.12
N PRO A 563 -6.56 -11.18 0.03
CA PRO A 563 -7.40 -10.71 -1.07
C PRO A 563 -6.65 -9.86 -2.12
N ASN A 564 -5.48 -9.34 -1.77
CA ASN A 564 -4.58 -8.58 -2.65
C ASN A 564 -3.52 -9.45 -3.36
N ILE A 565 -3.47 -10.75 -3.09
CA ILE A 565 -2.55 -11.68 -3.75
C ILE A 565 -3.05 -11.97 -5.18
N MET A 566 -2.13 -11.92 -6.13
CA MET A 566 -2.38 -12.10 -7.57
C MET A 566 -3.24 -13.33 -7.91
N GLN A 567 -3.84 -13.30 -9.10
CA GLN A 567 -4.56 -14.45 -9.63
C GLN A 567 -3.62 -15.57 -10.08
N GLY A 568 -2.39 -15.23 -10.41
CA GLY A 568 -1.37 -16.15 -10.88
C GLY A 568 -0.46 -15.51 -11.93
N TYR A 569 0.34 -16.36 -12.56
CA TYR A 569 1.27 -15.95 -13.61
C TYR A 569 0.73 -16.33 -14.99
N LEU A 570 1.16 -15.58 -16.01
CA LEU A 570 0.94 -15.96 -17.41
C LEU A 570 1.90 -17.07 -17.86
N ASN A 571 3.05 -17.19 -17.21
CA ASN A 571 4.03 -18.24 -17.48
C ASN A 571 3.49 -19.56 -16.92
N ALA A 572 3.43 -20.61 -17.76
CA ALA A 572 2.85 -21.90 -17.40
C ALA A 572 3.49 -22.49 -16.13
N ASP A 573 4.82 -22.64 -16.10
CA ASP A 573 5.54 -23.26 -14.97
C ASP A 573 5.41 -22.46 -13.68
N ALA A 574 5.55 -21.14 -13.76
CA ALA A 574 5.41 -20.27 -12.58
C ALA A 574 3.98 -20.31 -12.05
N ASN A 575 2.98 -20.36 -12.94
CA ASN A 575 1.59 -20.47 -12.55
C ASN A 575 1.29 -21.83 -11.93
N GLN A 576 1.80 -22.92 -12.49
CA GLN A 576 1.67 -24.25 -11.91
C GLN A 576 2.29 -24.31 -10.50
N ALA A 577 3.49 -23.76 -10.32
CA ALA A 577 4.16 -23.70 -9.02
C ALA A 577 3.40 -22.85 -7.98
N PHE A 578 2.72 -21.80 -8.41
CA PHE A 578 1.83 -21.00 -7.56
C PHE A 578 0.55 -21.76 -7.20
N ARG A 579 -0.09 -22.41 -8.19
CA ARG A 579 -1.34 -23.17 -7.99
C ARG A 579 -1.15 -24.40 -7.11
N ALA A 580 0.03 -25.02 -7.15
CA ALA A 580 0.38 -26.16 -6.31
C ALA A 580 0.46 -25.84 -4.80
N ARG A 581 0.39 -24.56 -4.40
CA ARG A 581 0.47 -24.10 -3.01
C ARG A 581 -0.89 -23.65 -2.42
N ASP A 582 -2.01 -24.07 -3.00
CA ASP A 582 -3.36 -23.81 -2.47
C ASP A 582 -3.67 -22.32 -2.16
N GLY A 583 -3.15 -21.44 -3.02
CA GLY A 583 -3.31 -19.99 -2.91
C GLY A 583 -2.33 -19.30 -1.96
N TRP A 584 -1.35 -20.01 -1.41
CA TRP A 584 -0.22 -19.42 -0.72
C TRP A 584 0.82 -18.93 -1.73
N TYR A 585 1.04 -17.61 -1.74
CA TYR A 585 2.13 -17.00 -2.48
C TYR A 585 3.43 -17.09 -1.68
N ASP A 586 4.41 -17.72 -2.28
CA ASP A 586 5.77 -17.81 -1.77
C ASP A 586 6.56 -16.59 -2.22
N THR A 587 6.93 -15.73 -1.25
CA THR A 587 7.59 -14.47 -1.56
C THR A 587 9.05 -14.65 -1.98
N GLY A 588 9.64 -15.81 -1.66
CA GLY A 588 11.07 -16.06 -1.80
C GLY A 588 11.95 -15.26 -0.83
N ASP A 589 11.37 -14.59 0.16
CA ASP A 589 12.06 -13.79 1.17
C ASP A 589 12.05 -14.48 2.54
N ILE A 590 13.14 -14.33 3.28
CA ILE A 590 13.29 -14.79 4.66
C ILE A 590 12.97 -13.63 5.59
N VAL A 591 12.06 -13.87 6.53
CA VAL A 591 11.59 -12.86 7.49
C VAL A 591 11.53 -13.40 8.91
N SER A 592 11.58 -12.50 9.88
CA SER A 592 11.13 -12.75 11.25
C SER A 592 9.94 -11.85 11.57
N VAL A 593 9.07 -12.30 12.47
CA VAL A 593 7.93 -11.54 12.99
C VAL A 593 8.03 -11.58 14.50
N ASP A 594 8.03 -10.40 15.14
CA ASP A 594 8.12 -10.30 16.60
C ASP A 594 6.74 -10.40 17.29
N ASP A 595 6.73 -10.41 18.63
CA ASP A 595 5.52 -10.45 19.46
C ASP A 595 4.56 -9.26 19.22
N GLY A 596 5.08 -8.14 18.69
CA GLY A 596 4.29 -6.97 18.29
C GLY A 596 3.72 -7.08 16.87
N GLY A 597 4.04 -8.16 16.15
CA GLY A 597 3.67 -8.39 14.77
C GLY A 597 4.48 -7.57 13.76
N PHE A 598 5.62 -7.00 14.14
CA PHE A 598 6.50 -6.29 13.23
C PHE A 598 7.33 -7.28 12.42
N VAL A 599 7.37 -7.07 11.11
CA VAL A 599 8.07 -7.92 10.16
C VAL A 599 9.46 -7.35 9.88
N THR A 600 10.49 -8.18 9.98
CA THR A 600 11.87 -7.82 9.60
C THR A 600 12.31 -8.69 8.42
N ILE A 601 12.77 -8.05 7.35
CA ILE A 601 13.32 -8.76 6.18
C ILE A 601 14.80 -9.06 6.43
N LEU A 602 15.14 -10.35 6.43
CA LEU A 602 16.50 -10.84 6.67
C LEU A 602 17.27 -11.07 5.35
N GLY A 603 16.56 -11.29 4.25
CA GLY A 603 17.13 -11.39 2.91
C GLY A 603 16.23 -12.16 1.95
N ARG A 604 16.65 -12.24 0.69
CA ARG A 604 16.06 -13.15 -0.31
C ARG A 604 16.66 -14.54 -0.14
N LEU A 605 15.87 -15.61 -0.16
CA LEU A 605 16.37 -16.99 -0.06
C LEU A 605 17.47 -17.28 -1.10
N LYS A 606 17.30 -16.79 -2.35
CA LYS A 606 18.31 -16.93 -3.43
C LYS A 606 19.56 -16.06 -3.26
N ARG A 607 19.60 -15.19 -2.25
CA ARG A 607 20.73 -14.31 -1.89
C ARG A 607 21.32 -14.72 -0.53
N PHE A 608 21.13 -15.97 -0.14
CA PHE A 608 21.92 -16.61 0.91
C PHE A 608 22.99 -17.47 0.28
N ALA A 609 24.18 -17.40 0.84
CA ALA A 609 25.30 -18.28 0.52
C ALA A 609 25.35 -19.41 1.55
N LYS A 610 25.50 -20.66 1.12
CA LYS A 610 25.75 -21.78 2.05
C LYS A 610 27.26 -21.88 2.30
N VAL A 611 27.73 -21.27 3.38
CA VAL A 611 29.15 -21.22 3.74
C VAL A 611 29.37 -22.09 4.97
N SER A 612 30.11 -23.19 4.80
CA SER A 612 30.38 -24.15 5.89
C SER A 612 29.11 -24.68 6.57
N GLY A 613 28.05 -24.90 5.79
CA GLY A 613 26.77 -25.43 6.28
C GLY A 613 25.77 -24.38 6.79
N GLU A 614 26.22 -23.15 7.04
CA GLU A 614 25.38 -22.04 7.51
C GLU A 614 24.89 -21.16 6.34
N MET A 615 23.67 -20.62 6.45
CA MET A 615 23.13 -19.71 5.44
C MET A 615 23.51 -18.26 5.77
N VAL A 616 24.44 -17.70 4.99
CA VAL A 616 24.93 -16.33 5.11
C VAL A 616 24.14 -15.40 4.19
N SER A 617 23.41 -14.43 4.75
CA SER A 617 22.69 -13.42 3.98
C SER A 617 23.67 -12.45 3.29
N LEU A 618 23.77 -12.51 1.95
CA LEU A 618 24.62 -11.60 1.18
C LEU A 618 24.18 -10.13 1.34
N THR A 619 22.87 -9.92 1.51
CA THR A 619 22.29 -8.60 1.76
C THR A 619 22.74 -8.04 3.12
N ALA A 620 22.80 -8.86 4.16
CA ALA A 620 23.31 -8.43 5.46
C ALA A 620 24.79 -8.02 5.39
N VAL A 621 25.60 -8.73 4.60
CA VAL A 621 27.01 -8.37 4.37
C VAL A 621 27.14 -7.05 3.62
N GLU A 622 26.37 -6.86 2.53
CA GLU A 622 26.36 -5.60 1.78
C GLU A 622 25.93 -4.42 2.64
N GLU A 623 24.97 -4.61 3.55
CA GLU A 623 24.56 -3.59 4.52
C GLU A 623 25.64 -3.23 5.52
N ALA A 624 26.37 -4.23 6.04
CA ALA A 624 27.48 -3.99 6.93
C ALA A 624 28.57 -3.13 6.25
N LEU A 625 28.75 -3.32 4.94
CA LEU A 625 29.71 -2.60 4.11
C LEU A 625 29.17 -1.25 3.60
N ALA A 626 27.85 -1.05 3.58
CA ALA A 626 27.23 0.15 3.07
C ALA A 626 27.61 1.38 3.92
N GLY A 627 28.40 2.29 3.31
CA GLY A 627 28.89 3.49 3.99
C GLY A 627 29.99 3.24 5.01
N ALA A 628 30.57 2.03 5.06
CA ALA A 628 31.67 1.69 5.96
C ALA A 628 33.00 2.36 5.58
N PHE A 629 33.12 2.89 4.35
CA PHE A 629 34.37 3.44 3.83
C PHE A 629 34.26 4.91 3.40
N PRO A 630 33.91 5.84 4.32
CA PRO A 630 33.79 7.26 3.99
C PRO A 630 35.11 7.88 3.49
N GLN A 631 36.27 7.32 3.88
CA GLN A 631 37.61 7.77 3.48
C GLN A 631 37.86 7.67 1.96
N TYR A 632 37.15 6.77 1.26
CA TYR A 632 37.24 6.64 -0.19
C TYR A 632 36.16 7.45 -0.94
N GLY A 633 35.37 8.23 -0.20
CA GLY A 633 34.32 9.09 -0.74
C GLY A 633 33.01 8.37 -1.06
N LEU A 634 31.97 9.16 -1.27
CA LEU A 634 30.57 8.72 -1.40
C LEU A 634 30.26 7.88 -2.65
N ARG A 635 31.24 7.70 -3.54
CA ARG A 635 31.12 6.86 -4.76
C ARG A 635 31.62 5.44 -4.55
N CYS A 636 32.31 5.16 -3.45
CA CYS A 636 32.73 3.81 -3.09
C CYS A 636 31.49 2.91 -2.93
N GLN A 637 31.48 1.81 -3.67
CA GLN A 637 30.43 0.80 -3.71
C GLN A 637 31.08 -0.56 -3.56
N VAL A 638 30.44 -1.39 -2.75
CA VAL A 638 30.79 -2.80 -2.59
C VAL A 638 29.52 -3.61 -2.83
N ALA A 639 29.61 -4.58 -3.73
CA ALA A 639 28.57 -5.56 -3.98
C ALA A 639 29.13 -6.95 -3.66
N VAL A 640 28.29 -7.87 -3.17
CA VAL A 640 28.73 -9.21 -2.77
C VAL A 640 28.05 -10.26 -3.65
N VAL A 641 28.88 -11.17 -4.17
CA VAL A 641 28.47 -12.36 -4.92
C VAL A 641 29.11 -13.60 -4.31
N THR A 642 28.69 -14.78 -4.75
CA THR A 642 29.25 -16.06 -4.31
C THR A 642 29.98 -16.75 -5.45
N LEU A 643 30.98 -17.55 -5.07
CA LEU A 643 31.60 -18.55 -5.93
C LEU A 643 31.60 -19.90 -5.20
N PRO A 644 31.59 -21.02 -5.93
CA PRO A 644 31.82 -22.34 -5.35
C PRO A 644 33.17 -22.40 -4.60
N ASP A 645 33.20 -23.11 -3.47
CA ASP A 645 34.38 -23.40 -2.66
C ASP A 645 34.35 -24.90 -2.31
N ALA A 646 35.42 -25.63 -2.64
CA ALA A 646 35.46 -27.09 -2.54
C ALA A 646 35.28 -27.60 -1.09
N ASP A 647 35.75 -26.84 -0.10
CA ASP A 647 35.73 -27.24 1.30
C ASP A 647 34.51 -26.68 2.05
N LYS A 648 33.98 -25.53 1.60
CA LYS A 648 32.96 -24.77 2.32
C LYS A 648 31.61 -24.68 1.62
N GLY A 649 31.48 -25.29 0.43
CA GLY A 649 30.32 -25.17 -0.43
C GLY A 649 30.39 -23.88 -1.26
N GLU A 650 30.26 -22.73 -0.59
CA GLU A 650 30.40 -21.41 -1.22
C GLU A 650 31.35 -20.48 -0.45
N ARG A 651 31.91 -19.52 -1.16
CA ARG A 651 32.68 -18.40 -0.59
C ARG A 651 32.20 -17.05 -1.12
N LEU A 652 32.26 -16.04 -0.27
CA LEU A 652 31.86 -14.67 -0.62
C LEU A 652 32.99 -13.93 -1.33
N VAL A 653 32.62 -13.20 -2.38
CA VAL A 653 33.48 -12.31 -3.18
C VAL A 653 32.91 -10.91 -3.12
N ALA A 654 33.71 -9.94 -2.67
CA ALA A 654 33.37 -8.53 -2.75
C ALA A 654 33.78 -7.98 -4.11
N VAL A 655 32.87 -7.35 -4.84
CA VAL A 655 33.21 -6.55 -6.03
C VAL A 655 33.17 -5.08 -5.65
N ILE A 656 34.29 -4.38 -5.86
CA ILE A 656 34.55 -3.02 -5.41
C ILE A 656 34.82 -2.10 -6.60
N ASN A 657 34.36 -0.86 -6.54
CA ASN A 657 34.67 0.14 -7.57
C ASN A 657 35.77 1.13 -7.16
N GLU A 658 36.41 0.90 -6.01
CA GLU A 658 37.55 1.66 -5.51
C GLU A 658 38.75 0.72 -5.39
N ALA A 659 39.81 0.96 -6.16
CA ALA A 659 40.97 0.08 -6.22
C ALA A 659 41.82 0.12 -4.94
N ARG A 660 41.72 1.20 -4.15
CA ARG A 660 42.44 1.37 -2.88
C ARG A 660 41.82 0.60 -1.71
N LEU A 661 40.60 0.07 -1.86
CA LEU A 661 39.90 -0.64 -0.79
C LEU A 661 40.36 -2.10 -0.73
N GLY A 662 41.07 -2.48 0.33
CA GLY A 662 41.58 -3.83 0.52
C GLY A 662 40.55 -4.83 1.07
N VAL A 663 40.75 -6.13 0.82
CA VAL A 663 39.89 -7.19 1.37
C VAL A 663 39.90 -7.22 2.91
N ASP A 664 41.03 -6.88 3.55
CA ASP A 664 41.12 -6.91 5.01
C ASP A 664 40.33 -5.78 5.68
N GLU A 665 40.26 -4.61 5.05
CA GLU A 665 39.37 -3.52 5.47
C GLU A 665 37.90 -3.93 5.36
N ILE A 666 37.52 -4.62 4.28
CA ILE A 666 36.17 -5.17 4.09
C ILE A 666 35.84 -6.17 5.20
N ARG A 667 36.74 -7.09 5.49
CA ARG A 667 36.56 -8.07 6.57
C ARG A 667 36.47 -7.41 7.95
N ALA A 668 37.28 -6.38 8.20
CA ALA A 668 37.23 -5.60 9.44
C ALA A 668 35.89 -4.88 9.60
N ALA A 669 35.36 -4.28 8.53
CA ALA A 669 34.06 -3.62 8.54
C ALA A 669 32.90 -4.59 8.83
N VAL A 670 32.93 -5.80 8.25
CA VAL A 670 31.95 -6.86 8.53
C VAL A 670 31.98 -7.26 10.01
N ARG A 671 33.17 -7.49 10.58
CA ARG A 671 33.33 -7.84 12.00
C ARG A 671 32.90 -6.71 12.93
N ALA A 672 33.20 -5.46 12.60
CA ALA A 672 32.82 -4.29 13.39
C ALA A 672 31.28 -4.14 13.50
N ARG A 673 30.52 -4.73 12.57
CA ARG A 673 29.05 -4.78 12.60
C ARG A 673 28.49 -6.00 13.34
N GLY A 674 29.34 -6.79 13.99
CA GLY A 674 28.93 -7.96 14.78
C GLY A 674 28.53 -9.18 13.94
N LEU A 675 28.83 -9.19 12.64
CA LEU A 675 28.58 -10.35 11.79
C LEU A 675 29.69 -11.41 11.99
N SER A 676 29.32 -12.69 11.82
CA SER A 676 30.25 -13.81 12.00
C SER A 676 31.38 -13.78 10.97
N ASN A 677 32.47 -14.51 11.23
CA ASN A 677 33.58 -14.64 10.27
C ASN A 677 33.17 -15.33 8.96
N LEU A 678 32.06 -16.09 8.95
CA LEU A 678 31.51 -16.70 7.73
C LEU A 678 30.94 -15.64 6.77
N CYS A 679 30.52 -14.48 7.30
CA CYS A 679 30.02 -13.34 6.53
C CYS A 679 31.11 -12.52 5.85
N ALA A 680 32.39 -12.77 6.16
CA ALA A 680 33.49 -11.95 5.70
C ALA A 680 33.95 -12.39 4.29
N PRO A 681 33.93 -11.51 3.26
CA PRO A 681 34.40 -11.87 1.93
C PRO A 681 35.85 -12.38 1.93
N ARG A 682 36.09 -13.47 1.19
CA ARG A 682 37.43 -14.06 1.09
C ARG A 682 38.32 -13.32 0.10
N GLU A 683 37.73 -12.71 -0.91
CA GLU A 683 38.41 -11.98 -1.95
C GLU A 683 37.68 -10.68 -2.27
N ALA A 684 38.43 -9.70 -2.79
CA ALA A 684 37.90 -8.46 -3.32
C ALA A 684 38.36 -8.30 -4.78
N ARG A 685 37.43 -8.00 -5.69
CA ARG A 685 37.71 -7.81 -7.13
C ARG A 685 37.32 -6.40 -7.55
N PHE A 686 38.22 -5.74 -8.27
CA PHE A 686 37.99 -4.37 -8.73
C PHE A 686 37.19 -4.36 -10.04
N LEU A 687 36.09 -3.61 -10.06
CA LEU A 687 35.29 -3.30 -11.25
C LEU A 687 34.92 -1.82 -11.24
N ARG A 688 35.45 -1.07 -12.22
CA ARG A 688 35.33 0.40 -12.29
C ARG A 688 33.88 0.90 -12.19
N GLU A 689 32.95 0.20 -12.83
CA GLU A 689 31.52 0.51 -12.79
C GLU A 689 30.72 -0.75 -12.45
N ILE A 690 30.09 -0.76 -11.28
CA ILE A 690 29.21 -1.86 -10.87
C ILE A 690 27.94 -1.79 -11.72
N PRO A 691 27.59 -2.85 -12.48
CA PRO A 691 26.43 -2.86 -13.36
C PRO A 691 25.12 -2.61 -12.61
N LYS A 692 24.22 -1.85 -13.23
CA LYS A 692 22.92 -1.46 -12.66
C LYS A 692 21.77 -1.72 -13.62
N LEU A 693 20.60 -2.04 -13.07
CA LEU A 693 19.34 -2.12 -13.80
C LEU A 693 18.82 -0.71 -14.13
N GLY A 694 17.89 -0.59 -15.09
CA GLY A 694 17.24 0.69 -15.44
C GLY A 694 16.49 1.38 -14.28
N THR A 695 16.24 0.65 -13.19
CA THR A 695 15.69 1.18 -11.93
C THR A 695 16.75 1.76 -10.98
N GLY A 696 18.04 1.66 -11.32
CA GLY A 696 19.17 2.11 -10.50
C GLY A 696 19.77 1.06 -9.54
N LYS A 697 19.18 -0.12 -9.43
CA LYS A 697 19.62 -1.23 -8.54
C LYS A 697 20.84 -1.96 -9.11
N VAL A 698 21.69 -2.55 -8.26
CA VAL A 698 22.81 -3.42 -8.70
C VAL A 698 22.28 -4.61 -9.49
N ASN A 699 22.88 -4.86 -10.65
CA ASN A 699 22.60 -6.04 -11.47
C ASN A 699 23.47 -7.22 -11.04
N HIS A 700 23.09 -7.89 -9.95
CA HIS A 700 23.87 -8.99 -9.36
C HIS A 700 24.12 -10.16 -10.32
N ARG A 701 23.26 -10.39 -11.31
CA ARG A 701 23.45 -11.46 -12.29
C ARG A 701 24.60 -11.18 -13.25
N GLU A 702 24.63 -9.95 -13.77
CA GLU A 702 25.71 -9.51 -14.64
C GLU A 702 27.02 -9.48 -13.86
N LEU A 703 26.96 -9.04 -12.60
CA LEU A 703 28.11 -9.07 -11.70
C LEU A 703 28.62 -10.48 -11.42
N GLU A 704 27.73 -11.43 -11.11
CA GLU A 704 28.10 -12.83 -10.84
C GLU A 704 28.69 -13.49 -12.08
N ARG A 705 28.11 -13.24 -13.26
CA ARG A 705 28.66 -13.70 -14.54
C ARG A 705 30.06 -13.15 -14.77
N TRP A 706 30.25 -11.83 -14.56
CA TRP A 706 31.55 -11.18 -14.70
C TRP A 706 32.60 -11.77 -13.75
N VAL A 707 32.23 -12.04 -12.48
CA VAL A 707 33.13 -12.69 -11.51
C VAL A 707 33.47 -14.13 -11.92
N ARG A 708 32.55 -14.87 -12.53
CA ARG A 708 32.82 -16.23 -13.05
C ARG A 708 33.74 -16.20 -14.29
N GLU A 709 33.53 -15.23 -15.18
CA GLU A 709 34.27 -15.09 -16.45
C GLU A 709 35.63 -14.40 -16.32
N THR A 710 35.89 -13.72 -15.20
CA THR A 710 37.16 -13.00 -14.96
C THR A 710 37.90 -13.59 -13.74
N PRO A 711 38.50 -14.79 -13.83
CA PRO A 711 39.23 -15.40 -12.71
C PRO A 711 40.32 -14.47 -12.19
N GLN A 712 40.60 -14.52 -10.89
CA GLN A 712 41.79 -13.87 -10.34
C GLN A 712 43.04 -14.52 -10.98
N PRO A 713 44.07 -13.77 -11.37
CA PRO A 713 45.37 -14.39 -11.62
C PRO A 713 45.80 -15.13 -10.35
N PRO A 714 46.45 -16.31 -10.47
CA PRO A 714 46.93 -17.04 -9.29
C PRO A 714 47.83 -16.12 -8.45
N PRO A 715 47.84 -16.28 -7.11
CA PRO A 715 48.75 -15.50 -6.27
C PRO A 715 50.16 -15.70 -6.80
N ALA A 716 50.89 -14.60 -7.01
CA ALA A 716 52.30 -14.66 -7.35
C ALA A 716 53.01 -15.46 -6.24
N SER A 717 53.55 -16.61 -6.61
CA SER A 717 54.30 -17.54 -5.75
C SER A 717 55.53 -16.88 -5.15
#